data_AF-A0A6P1MAM3-F1
#
_entry.id   AF-A0A6P1MAM3-F1
#
_cell.length_a   1.000
_cell.length_b   1.000
_cell.length_c   1.000
_cell.angle_alpha   90.00
_cell.angle_beta   90.00
_cell.angle_gamma   90.00
#
_symmetry.space_group_name_H-M   'P 1'
#
loop_
_entity.id
_entity.type
_entity.pdbx_description
1 polymer ?
#
loop_
_entity_poly.entity_id
_entity_poly.type
_entity_poly.pdbx_seq_one_letter_code
_entity_poly.pdbx_strand_id
1 'polypeptide(L)'
;MKKRLLSILLSLCMVLTLMPAIAWADTSATTAEEYAAAEPAAVASTDYEINDADKTLTLYNAKGAAWWSANSAKGLSDEDGEKCLTYTVKLANDINVSAFLWTPVGTSSAFKGNFDGQNHTITGLTVDVNMSSGTAYAGLFDIISGTSGTPVSIQNVGLIDSSVTATSPNQAWAGGIAARVDSCTITNCYNTGSINAVNTGENGNVIASGIVGLTTNSTVTNCYNTGNITGNSNLGSLVGGIIVQAIESTVTNCYNTGDISVTSDTNYIGGIVDAIFHSTVTNCYNTGSISATGTTNSIGGIVGRINMDSILTNCYYLSTVAEKGISLIDSSSATNCGTFDSSGTLAAGTADQFGGSDQTLGNGSNLLAALNGWVQAQTTPADYQTWTVKTGVNGGYPVFGIGYAITATTATNGSYTVKVGSSEVTSANAGDTVTITPTPSSGYELDKVTVFKTSDTNTPVALNSNTFTMPAYAVTVNVTFKTNTPTNSGGSSGGSGGSSASTTPAAPVIVSGKTESIGKSEATTNETKVTVDSNKLTEKIGTAEKGSNVQIPVSDSRSAATAEIVVKNVEDMAKKDMTLEVKSGNVSYELPTTAMDTTLVMKSLGASDASKVPVSVTIKKLDESTVTVENGKLIVPPVEFTVTATYGGKTVEIKGFSQYVQRSIEISKEQAAQITTAVVKNQDGTLRHVPTYVYQKDGRWFARINSRTNSTYALIHNETAFADAQGKWYENIVSEMASRKIINGKSETSFDGNASITRAEFAAILVRGLGLPTDGTCSFTDVKADDWYSGAVGTAVEYGLVNGYSNGSFAPNANITRQEAMAMIQRAAKIAEFTGTTGKLSSFTDSDKVSTWAKSAAEFNVGSGLIVGSNGKLRSGDDINRAETATVILRLLQKAELIDVRSKT
;
A
#
# COMPACT_ATOMS: atom_id res chain seq x y z
N MET A 1 -41.40 48.81 -17.61
CA MET A 1 -41.10 47.37 -17.53
C MET A 1 -40.19 46.83 -18.63
N LYS A 2 -40.26 47.29 -19.90
CA LYS A 2 -39.41 46.75 -20.98
C LYS A 2 -37.91 47.14 -20.93
N LYS A 3 -37.51 48.22 -20.25
CA LYS A 3 -36.07 48.60 -20.11
C LYS A 3 -35.34 47.93 -18.92
N ARG A 4 -36.05 47.34 -17.94
CA ARG A 4 -35.45 46.62 -16.81
C ARG A 4 -35.24 45.12 -17.07
N LEU A 5 -35.96 44.53 -18.04
CA LEU A 5 -35.72 43.14 -18.46
C LEU A 5 -34.46 43.00 -19.32
N LEU A 6 -34.13 44.01 -20.13
CA LEU A 6 -32.97 43.97 -21.03
C LEU A 6 -31.63 44.15 -20.29
N SER A 7 -31.62 44.88 -19.17
CA SER A 7 -30.43 45.02 -18.30
C SER A 7 -30.14 43.75 -17.51
N ILE A 8 -31.18 42.99 -17.13
CA ILE A 8 -31.05 41.72 -16.41
C ILE A 8 -30.61 40.60 -17.36
N LEU A 9 -31.08 40.59 -18.63
CA LEU A 9 -30.59 39.61 -19.63
C LEU A 9 -29.15 39.88 -20.09
N LEU A 10 -28.70 41.14 -20.21
CA LEU A 10 -27.32 41.45 -20.60
C LEU A 10 -26.31 41.15 -19.47
N SER A 11 -26.68 41.35 -18.20
CA SER A 11 -25.83 40.94 -17.06
C SER A 11 -25.79 39.43 -16.86
N LEU A 12 -26.79 38.68 -17.33
CA LEU A 12 -26.77 37.21 -17.27
C LEU A 12 -25.88 36.60 -18.36
N CYS A 13 -25.74 37.24 -19.53
CA CYS A 13 -24.84 36.77 -20.60
C CYS A 13 -23.35 37.10 -20.37
N MET A 14 -23.00 38.10 -19.56
CA MET A 14 -21.59 38.44 -19.26
C MET A 14 -20.99 37.67 -18.07
N VAL A 15 -21.82 37.02 -17.23
CA VAL A 15 -21.33 36.19 -16.11
C VAL A 15 -21.10 34.73 -16.54
N LEU A 16 -21.58 34.32 -17.71
CA LEU A 16 -21.39 32.96 -18.24
C LEU A 16 -20.13 32.74 -19.09
N THR A 17 -19.27 33.75 -19.30
CA THR A 17 -18.06 33.63 -20.14
C THR A 17 -16.72 33.81 -19.40
N LEU A 18 -16.73 33.92 -18.07
CA LEU A 18 -15.52 34.19 -17.26
C LEU A 18 -15.30 33.25 -16.05
N MET A 19 -15.90 32.06 -16.06
CA MET A 19 -15.49 31.00 -15.13
C MET A 19 -14.43 30.11 -15.82
N PRO A 20 -13.24 29.92 -15.22
CA PRO A 20 -12.39 28.80 -15.61
C PRO A 20 -13.20 27.53 -15.36
N ALA A 21 -13.25 26.64 -16.35
CA ALA A 21 -13.78 25.30 -16.17
C ALA A 21 -12.93 24.58 -15.11
N ILE A 22 -13.34 24.64 -13.84
CA ILE A 22 -12.92 23.67 -12.84
C ILE A 22 -13.83 22.48 -13.09
N ALA A 23 -13.27 21.46 -13.74
CA ALA A 23 -13.88 20.15 -13.82
C ALA A 23 -14.14 19.67 -12.39
N TRP A 24 -15.41 19.44 -12.06
CA TRP A 24 -15.81 18.82 -10.80
C TRP A 24 -15.49 17.34 -10.94
N ALA A 25 -14.43 16.86 -10.28
CA ALA A 25 -14.19 15.43 -10.16
C ALA A 25 -15.24 14.87 -9.17
N ASP A 26 -16.18 14.10 -9.72
CA ASP A 26 -17.09 13.24 -8.99
C ASP A 26 -16.26 12.25 -8.15
N THR A 27 -16.62 12.05 -6.87
CA THR A 27 -15.90 11.12 -5.97
C THR A 27 -16.85 10.09 -5.36
N SER A 28 -17.66 9.47 -6.23
CA SER A 28 -17.79 8.01 -6.20
C SER A 28 -16.40 7.39 -6.40
N ALA A 29 -16.17 6.16 -5.94
CA ALA A 29 -15.09 5.39 -6.53
C ALA A 29 -15.37 5.34 -8.03
N THR A 30 -14.48 5.92 -8.85
CA THR A 30 -14.64 5.91 -10.29
C THR A 30 -14.76 4.44 -10.71
N THR A 31 -15.94 4.07 -11.19
CA THR A 31 -16.15 2.76 -11.80
C THR A 31 -15.16 2.59 -12.94
N ALA A 32 -14.84 1.36 -13.34
CA ALA A 32 -14.00 1.13 -14.53
C ALA A 32 -14.49 1.94 -15.76
N GLU A 33 -15.79 2.21 -15.84
CA GLU A 33 -16.42 3.06 -16.85
C GLU A 33 -16.12 4.56 -16.69
N GLU A 34 -16.25 5.12 -15.49
CA GLU A 34 -15.94 6.53 -15.23
C GLU A 34 -14.43 6.80 -15.32
N TYR A 35 -13.62 5.82 -14.92
CA TYR A 35 -12.17 5.85 -15.07
C TYR A 35 -11.74 5.79 -16.55
N ALA A 36 -12.48 5.05 -17.40
CA ALA A 36 -12.24 4.99 -18.84
C ALA A 36 -12.83 6.18 -19.63
N ALA A 37 -13.88 6.84 -19.12
CA ALA A 37 -14.59 7.92 -19.82
C ALA A 37 -14.02 9.34 -19.60
N ALA A 38 -13.02 9.50 -18.73
CA ALA A 38 -12.59 10.80 -18.23
C ALA A 38 -11.81 11.72 -19.23
N GLU A 39 -11.47 11.33 -20.46
CA GLU A 39 -10.76 12.17 -21.47
C GLU A 39 -11.02 11.70 -22.93
N PRO A 40 -10.83 12.55 -23.99
CA PRO A 40 -11.39 12.34 -25.33
C PRO A 40 -10.62 11.33 -26.21
N ALA A 41 -11.33 10.29 -26.67
CA ALA A 41 -11.22 9.48 -27.91
C ALA A 41 -9.88 9.25 -28.68
N ALA A 42 -8.70 9.58 -28.17
CA ALA A 42 -7.43 9.53 -28.92
C ALA A 42 -6.29 8.73 -28.24
N VAL A 43 -6.55 7.90 -27.23
CA VAL A 43 -5.50 7.30 -26.36
C VAL A 43 -5.37 5.76 -26.53
N ALA A 44 -5.88 5.18 -27.61
CA ALA A 44 -5.96 3.73 -27.77
C ALA A 44 -4.63 2.98 -28.04
N SER A 45 -3.46 3.65 -28.07
CA SER A 45 -2.17 2.97 -28.38
C SER A 45 -1.17 2.89 -27.22
N THR A 46 -1.40 3.60 -26.11
CA THR A 46 -0.50 3.57 -24.94
C THR A 46 -1.06 2.78 -23.76
N ASP A 47 -2.37 2.55 -23.74
CA ASP A 47 -3.08 1.90 -22.62
C ASP A 47 -3.40 0.43 -22.93
N TYR A 48 -3.77 0.16 -24.17
CA TYR A 48 -4.00 -1.17 -24.72
C TYR A 48 -3.71 -1.16 -26.22
N GLU A 49 -3.79 -2.31 -26.88
CA GLU A 49 -3.73 -2.43 -28.34
C GLU A 49 -4.65 -3.56 -28.79
N ILE A 50 -5.51 -3.29 -29.78
CA ILE A 50 -6.36 -4.30 -30.42
C ILE A 50 -5.79 -4.60 -31.79
N ASN A 51 -5.54 -5.87 -32.08
CA ASN A 51 -5.20 -6.36 -33.41
C ASN A 51 -6.29 -7.31 -33.88
N ASP A 52 -7.16 -6.80 -34.75
CA ASP A 52 -8.31 -7.53 -35.29
C ASP A 52 -7.90 -8.69 -36.22
N ALA A 53 -6.75 -8.59 -36.89
CA ALA A 53 -6.26 -9.64 -37.79
C ALA A 53 -5.88 -10.91 -37.00
N ASP A 54 -5.25 -10.72 -35.84
CA ASP A 54 -4.82 -11.80 -34.97
C ASP A 54 -5.82 -12.10 -33.84
N LYS A 55 -6.91 -11.33 -33.75
CA LYS A 55 -7.91 -11.36 -32.66
C LYS A 55 -7.26 -11.28 -31.28
N THR A 56 -6.36 -10.32 -31.09
CA THR A 56 -5.64 -10.10 -29.82
C THR A 56 -5.91 -8.73 -29.22
N LEU A 57 -5.93 -8.66 -27.89
CA LEU A 57 -6.00 -7.44 -27.09
C LEU A 57 -4.84 -7.43 -26.08
N THR A 58 -3.89 -6.52 -26.24
CA THR A 58 -2.77 -6.38 -25.29
C THR A 58 -3.06 -5.24 -24.32
N LEU A 59 -2.92 -5.48 -23.03
CA LEU A 59 -3.11 -4.49 -21.96
C LEU A 59 -1.75 -4.02 -21.45
N TYR A 60 -1.49 -2.73 -21.51
CA TYR A 60 -0.20 -2.15 -21.12
C TYR A 60 -0.19 -1.63 -19.68
N ASN A 61 -1.34 -1.14 -19.19
CA ASN A 61 -1.45 -0.49 -17.90
C ASN A 61 -2.86 -0.60 -17.28
N ALA A 62 -3.04 0.02 -16.10
CA ALA A 62 -4.27 0.02 -15.32
C ALA A 62 -5.49 0.57 -16.07
N LYS A 63 -5.30 1.60 -16.91
CA LYS A 63 -6.38 2.22 -17.70
C LYS A 63 -6.86 1.29 -18.80
N GLY A 64 -5.95 0.61 -19.50
CA GLY A 64 -6.33 -0.40 -20.49
C GLY A 64 -7.10 -1.56 -19.88
N ALA A 65 -6.68 -2.03 -18.71
CA ALA A 65 -7.37 -3.08 -17.98
C ALA A 65 -8.77 -2.65 -17.50
N ALA A 66 -8.92 -1.43 -16.97
CA ALA A 66 -10.21 -0.85 -16.61
C ALA A 66 -11.14 -0.71 -17.83
N TRP A 67 -10.61 -0.22 -18.95
CA TRP A 67 -11.36 -0.11 -20.18
C TRP A 67 -11.87 -1.49 -20.64
N TRP A 68 -11.01 -2.50 -20.66
CA TRP A 68 -11.39 -3.84 -21.10
C TRP A 68 -12.49 -4.43 -20.21
N SER A 69 -12.33 -4.36 -18.88
CA SER A 69 -13.30 -4.92 -17.94
C SER A 69 -14.66 -4.24 -18.05
N ALA A 70 -14.69 -2.91 -18.09
CA ALA A 70 -15.91 -2.12 -18.31
C ALA A 70 -16.61 -2.44 -19.63
N ASN A 71 -15.88 -2.53 -20.74
CA ASN A 71 -16.47 -2.75 -22.06
C ASN A 71 -16.94 -4.20 -22.26
N SER A 72 -16.29 -5.16 -21.60
CA SER A 72 -16.74 -6.56 -21.59
C SER A 72 -18.13 -6.73 -20.96
N ALA A 73 -18.47 -5.91 -19.96
CA ALA A 73 -19.75 -5.95 -19.25
C ALA A 73 -20.91 -5.28 -20.03
N LYS A 74 -20.60 -4.46 -21.03
CA LYS A 74 -21.60 -3.75 -21.85
C LYS A 74 -22.07 -4.53 -23.06
N GLY A 75 -21.46 -5.69 -23.35
CA GLY A 75 -21.75 -6.46 -24.56
C GLY A 75 -21.60 -5.63 -25.85
N LEU A 76 -20.71 -4.63 -25.88
CA LEU A 76 -20.52 -3.77 -27.04
C LEU A 76 -20.05 -4.61 -28.24
N SER A 77 -20.99 -4.90 -29.13
CA SER A 77 -20.72 -5.23 -30.52
C SER A 77 -20.32 -3.93 -31.23
N ASP A 78 -19.08 -3.83 -31.72
CA ASP A 78 -18.89 -2.97 -32.88
C ASP A 78 -19.56 -3.60 -34.10
N GLU A 79 -19.47 -2.97 -35.27
CA GLU A 79 -20.14 -3.41 -36.50
C GLU A 79 -19.77 -4.87 -36.92
N ASP A 80 -18.81 -5.51 -36.23
CA ASP A 80 -18.29 -6.86 -36.49
C ASP A 80 -18.38 -7.89 -35.31
N GLY A 81 -18.85 -7.55 -34.08
CA GLY A 81 -19.16 -8.54 -33.00
C GLY A 81 -18.54 -8.35 -31.58
N GLU A 82 -18.74 -9.31 -30.66
CA GLU A 82 -18.31 -9.28 -29.22
C GLU A 82 -16.76 -9.43 -29.03
N LYS A 83 -15.94 -8.50 -29.51
CA LYS A 83 -14.45 -8.60 -29.48
C LYS A 83 -13.86 -8.77 -28.07
N CYS A 84 -14.33 -7.98 -27.09
CA CYS A 84 -13.81 -8.01 -25.70
C CYS A 84 -14.05 -9.34 -24.96
N LEU A 85 -14.96 -10.17 -25.48
CA LEU A 85 -15.30 -11.47 -24.90
C LEU A 85 -14.78 -12.65 -25.70
N THR A 86 -14.22 -12.44 -26.90
CA THR A 86 -13.80 -13.53 -27.80
C THR A 86 -12.33 -13.47 -28.19
N TYR A 87 -11.64 -12.36 -27.91
CA TYR A 87 -10.23 -12.16 -28.27
C TYR A 87 -9.29 -12.83 -27.28
N THR A 88 -8.05 -13.07 -27.72
CA THR A 88 -6.96 -13.42 -26.82
C THR A 88 -6.42 -12.15 -26.16
N VAL A 89 -6.67 -12.01 -24.86
CA VAL A 89 -6.21 -10.89 -24.04
C VAL A 89 -4.84 -11.21 -23.46
N LYS A 90 -3.89 -10.27 -23.53
CA LYS A 90 -2.52 -10.43 -23.03
C LYS A 90 -2.14 -9.30 -22.11
N LEU A 91 -1.40 -9.59 -21.04
CA LEU A 91 -0.75 -8.54 -20.26
C LEU A 91 0.65 -8.28 -20.79
N ALA A 92 1.00 -7.03 -21.05
CA ALA A 92 2.36 -6.66 -21.44
C ALA A 92 3.27 -6.32 -20.25
N ASN A 93 2.69 -6.03 -19.10
CA ASN A 93 3.38 -5.66 -17.86
C ASN A 93 2.59 -6.14 -16.64
N ASP A 94 3.20 -6.08 -15.46
CA ASP A 94 2.45 -6.07 -14.21
C ASP A 94 1.53 -4.84 -14.16
N ILE A 95 0.29 -5.01 -13.71
CA ILE A 95 -0.74 -3.96 -13.72
C ILE A 95 -1.29 -3.76 -12.31
N ASN A 96 -1.22 -2.53 -11.78
CA ASN A 96 -1.84 -2.16 -10.51
C ASN A 96 -3.17 -1.46 -10.76
N VAL A 97 -4.27 -2.05 -10.29
CA VAL A 97 -5.65 -1.58 -10.49
C VAL A 97 -6.28 -1.01 -9.22
N SER A 98 -5.51 -0.80 -8.14
CA SER A 98 -6.02 -0.33 -6.83
C SER A 98 -6.78 1.00 -6.85
N ALA A 99 -6.64 1.80 -7.91
CA ALA A 99 -7.29 3.09 -8.07
C ALA A 99 -8.76 3.00 -8.54
N PHE A 100 -9.28 1.82 -8.92
CA PHE A 100 -10.64 1.68 -9.41
C PHE A 100 -11.31 0.37 -8.97
N LEU A 101 -12.66 0.36 -8.99
CA LEU A 101 -13.45 -0.84 -8.73
C LEU A 101 -13.57 -1.67 -10.01
N TRP A 102 -13.17 -2.94 -9.95
CA TRP A 102 -13.18 -3.84 -11.09
C TRP A 102 -14.59 -4.38 -11.37
N THR A 103 -15.00 -4.32 -12.63
CA THR A 103 -16.20 -5.00 -13.11
C THR A 103 -15.81 -6.39 -13.61
N PRO A 104 -16.34 -7.49 -13.05
CA PRO A 104 -16.03 -8.83 -13.53
C PRO A 104 -16.22 -8.98 -15.04
N VAL A 105 -15.25 -9.60 -15.70
CA VAL A 105 -15.34 -9.84 -17.14
C VAL A 105 -16.31 -10.99 -17.41
N GLY A 106 -17.33 -10.74 -18.23
CA GLY A 106 -18.32 -11.75 -18.60
C GLY A 106 -19.69 -11.62 -17.91
N THR A 107 -19.98 -10.47 -17.29
CA THR A 107 -21.25 -10.23 -16.57
C THR A 107 -22.50 -10.22 -17.46
N SER A 108 -22.41 -9.75 -18.70
CA SER A 108 -23.56 -9.74 -19.65
C SER A 108 -23.63 -11.00 -20.51
N SER A 109 -22.46 -11.52 -20.88
CA SER A 109 -22.25 -12.68 -21.74
C SER A 109 -20.96 -13.35 -21.27
N ALA A 110 -20.93 -14.69 -21.20
CA ALA A 110 -19.74 -15.42 -20.76
C ALA A 110 -18.51 -15.07 -21.61
N PHE A 111 -17.35 -14.99 -20.96
CA PHE A 111 -16.07 -14.83 -21.65
C PHE A 111 -15.73 -16.12 -22.42
N LYS A 112 -15.47 -15.97 -23.72
CA LYS A 112 -15.20 -17.02 -24.72
C LYS A 112 -13.84 -16.85 -25.39
N GLY A 113 -13.05 -15.87 -24.96
CA GLY A 113 -11.71 -15.58 -25.46
C GLY A 113 -10.64 -16.31 -24.65
N ASN A 114 -9.37 -16.04 -24.93
CA ASN A 114 -8.26 -16.53 -24.11
C ASN A 114 -7.68 -15.39 -23.28
N PHE A 115 -7.03 -15.69 -22.17
CA PHE A 115 -6.30 -14.71 -21.37
C PHE A 115 -4.92 -15.26 -21.03
N ASP A 116 -3.87 -14.54 -21.44
CA ASP A 116 -2.48 -14.87 -21.11
C ASP A 116 -1.85 -13.72 -20.35
N GLY A 117 -1.63 -13.91 -19.05
CA GLY A 117 -0.91 -12.96 -18.22
C GLY A 117 0.57 -12.84 -18.57
N GLN A 118 1.13 -13.73 -19.39
CA GLN A 118 2.56 -13.77 -19.73
C GLN A 118 3.48 -13.75 -18.49
N ASN A 119 3.02 -14.34 -17.40
CA ASN A 119 3.63 -14.36 -16.06
C ASN A 119 3.63 -13.00 -15.32
N HIS A 120 2.85 -12.04 -15.80
CA HIS A 120 2.59 -10.79 -15.11
C HIS A 120 1.46 -10.91 -14.07
N THR A 121 1.39 -9.90 -13.22
CA THR A 121 0.47 -9.82 -12.09
C THR A 121 -0.55 -8.70 -12.24
N ILE A 122 -1.71 -8.87 -11.61
CA ILE A 122 -2.71 -7.82 -11.38
C ILE A 122 -2.75 -7.56 -9.88
N THR A 123 -2.39 -6.35 -9.45
CA THR A 123 -2.30 -5.97 -8.04
C THR A 123 -3.43 -5.03 -7.64
N GLY A 124 -3.99 -5.19 -6.43
CA GLY A 124 -4.99 -4.28 -5.86
C GLY A 124 -6.39 -4.43 -6.47
N LEU A 125 -6.69 -5.58 -7.07
CA LEU A 125 -7.99 -5.88 -7.68
C LEU A 125 -9.10 -5.86 -6.63
N THR A 126 -9.98 -4.87 -6.67
CA THR A 126 -11.16 -4.82 -5.79
C THR A 126 -12.42 -5.11 -6.61
N VAL A 127 -13.12 -6.19 -6.27
CA VAL A 127 -14.40 -6.60 -6.84
C VAL A 127 -15.43 -6.63 -5.72
N ASP A 128 -16.52 -5.88 -5.88
CA ASP A 128 -17.64 -5.86 -4.94
C ASP A 128 -18.96 -5.97 -5.72
N VAL A 129 -19.47 -7.19 -5.84
CA VAL A 129 -20.72 -7.49 -6.55
C VAL A 129 -21.83 -7.67 -5.53
N ASN A 130 -22.75 -6.71 -5.49
CA ASN A 130 -23.89 -6.73 -4.57
C ASN A 130 -25.21 -6.76 -5.35
N MET A 131 -25.90 -7.89 -5.28
CA MET A 131 -27.17 -8.12 -5.99
C MET A 131 -28.35 -8.03 -5.03
N SER A 132 -29.38 -7.30 -5.42
CA SER A 132 -30.67 -7.29 -4.70
C SER A 132 -31.52 -8.55 -4.98
N SER A 133 -31.20 -9.29 -6.03
CA SER A 133 -31.86 -10.53 -6.45
C SER A 133 -31.00 -11.28 -7.47
N GLY A 134 -31.17 -12.59 -7.61
CA GLY A 134 -30.42 -13.40 -8.58
C GLY A 134 -29.04 -13.81 -8.06
N THR A 135 -28.18 -14.36 -8.92
CA THR A 135 -26.85 -14.82 -8.51
C THR A 135 -25.84 -13.68 -8.64
N ALA A 136 -25.08 -13.42 -7.58
CA ALA A 136 -23.90 -12.56 -7.64
C ALA A 136 -22.70 -13.41 -8.00
N TYR A 137 -22.01 -13.07 -9.08
CA TYR A 137 -20.78 -13.72 -9.52
C TYR A 137 -19.63 -12.72 -9.44
N ALA A 138 -18.56 -13.08 -8.74
CA ALA A 138 -17.43 -12.19 -8.51
C ALA A 138 -16.09 -12.90 -8.77
N GLY A 139 -15.17 -12.17 -9.39
CA GLY A 139 -13.80 -12.59 -9.71
C GLY A 139 -13.17 -11.64 -10.71
N LEU A 140 -11.95 -11.95 -11.16
CA LEU A 140 -11.39 -11.30 -12.36
C LEU A 140 -12.36 -11.47 -13.54
N PHE A 141 -12.90 -12.67 -13.67
CA PHE A 141 -13.99 -13.05 -14.55
C PHE A 141 -15.25 -13.41 -13.73
N ASP A 142 -16.40 -13.21 -14.35
CA ASP A 142 -17.69 -13.67 -13.87
C ASP A 142 -17.88 -15.15 -14.27
N ILE A 143 -18.29 -15.37 -15.52
CA ILE A 143 -18.45 -16.68 -16.15
C ILE A 143 -17.51 -16.78 -17.35
N ILE A 144 -16.82 -17.92 -17.44
CA ILE A 144 -16.04 -18.34 -18.60
C ILE A 144 -16.73 -19.53 -19.25
N SER A 145 -16.89 -19.50 -20.57
CA SER A 145 -17.54 -20.57 -21.32
C SER A 145 -16.82 -20.82 -22.64
N GLY A 146 -16.19 -21.98 -22.76
CA GLY A 146 -15.70 -22.50 -24.03
C GLY A 146 -16.72 -23.41 -24.72
N THR A 147 -16.36 -23.91 -25.89
CA THR A 147 -17.07 -25.02 -26.55
C THR A 147 -16.08 -26.03 -27.09
N SER A 148 -16.52 -27.26 -27.36
CA SER A 148 -15.65 -28.35 -27.87
C SER A 148 -14.86 -27.98 -29.14
N GLY A 149 -15.32 -26.99 -29.93
CA GLY A 149 -14.61 -26.48 -31.12
C GLY A 149 -13.84 -25.17 -30.92
N THR A 150 -13.92 -24.54 -29.75
CA THR A 150 -13.23 -23.27 -29.43
C THR A 150 -12.87 -23.29 -27.94
N PRO A 151 -11.77 -23.98 -27.57
CA PRO A 151 -11.35 -24.09 -26.18
C PRO A 151 -10.87 -22.72 -25.67
N VAL A 152 -11.27 -22.39 -24.45
CA VAL A 152 -10.87 -21.15 -23.75
C VAL A 152 -9.74 -21.46 -22.79
N SER A 153 -8.69 -20.65 -22.76
CA SER A 153 -7.61 -20.75 -21.77
C SER A 153 -7.41 -19.47 -20.97
N ILE A 154 -7.16 -19.62 -19.66
CA ILE A 154 -6.68 -18.55 -18.77
C ILE A 154 -5.35 -19.00 -18.21
N GLN A 155 -4.29 -18.26 -18.46
CA GLN A 155 -2.95 -18.71 -18.10
C GLN A 155 -2.04 -17.60 -17.58
N ASN A 156 -1.06 -18.00 -16.77
CA ASN A 156 0.11 -17.22 -16.40
C ASN A 156 -0.20 -15.86 -15.75
N VAL A 157 -1.21 -15.79 -14.87
CA VAL A 157 -1.58 -14.55 -14.18
C VAL A 157 -1.69 -14.73 -12.66
N GLY A 158 -1.12 -13.77 -11.93
CA GLY A 158 -1.22 -13.70 -10.48
C GLY A 158 -2.08 -12.55 -9.99
N LEU A 159 -2.99 -12.81 -9.06
CA LEU A 159 -3.76 -11.78 -8.36
C LEU A 159 -3.14 -11.50 -6.99
N ILE A 160 -2.63 -10.28 -6.83
CA ILE A 160 -1.92 -9.82 -5.62
C ILE A 160 -2.74 -8.74 -4.93
N ASP A 161 -2.83 -8.80 -3.59
CA ASP A 161 -3.57 -7.82 -2.78
C ASP A 161 -5.00 -7.58 -3.30
N SER A 162 -5.66 -8.65 -3.79
CA SER A 162 -7.03 -8.61 -4.28
C SER A 162 -8.05 -8.68 -3.14
N SER A 163 -9.25 -8.16 -3.39
CA SER A 163 -10.41 -8.30 -2.53
C SER A 163 -11.63 -8.59 -3.40
N VAL A 164 -12.13 -9.83 -3.36
CA VAL A 164 -13.28 -10.27 -4.15
C VAL A 164 -14.45 -10.55 -3.22
N THR A 165 -15.52 -9.77 -3.34
CA THR A 165 -16.75 -9.93 -2.58
C THR A 165 -17.96 -10.16 -3.48
N ALA A 166 -18.72 -11.23 -3.20
CA ALA A 166 -20.04 -11.48 -3.78
C ALA A 166 -21.09 -11.44 -2.67
N THR A 167 -22.13 -10.63 -2.83
CA THR A 167 -23.26 -10.53 -1.90
C THR A 167 -24.59 -10.69 -2.63
N SER A 168 -25.44 -11.61 -2.19
CA SER A 168 -26.79 -11.78 -2.77
C SER A 168 -27.74 -12.46 -1.78
N PRO A 169 -29.04 -12.13 -1.78
CA PRO A 169 -30.03 -12.88 -1.02
C PRO A 169 -30.32 -14.27 -1.59
N ASN A 170 -29.97 -14.55 -2.85
CA ASN A 170 -30.23 -15.85 -3.49
C ASN A 170 -28.98 -16.73 -3.58
N GLN A 171 -27.96 -16.31 -4.33
CA GLN A 171 -26.73 -17.10 -4.50
C GLN A 171 -25.55 -16.14 -4.64
N ALA A 172 -24.48 -16.35 -3.88
CA ALA A 172 -23.28 -15.54 -3.97
C ALA A 172 -22.05 -16.42 -4.27
N TRP A 173 -21.46 -16.23 -5.43
CA TRP A 173 -20.38 -17.06 -5.97
C TRP A 173 -19.15 -16.20 -6.20
N ALA A 174 -18.07 -16.50 -5.48
CA ALA A 174 -16.80 -15.78 -5.56
C ALA A 174 -15.64 -16.75 -5.83
N GLY A 175 -14.85 -16.42 -6.84
CA GLY A 175 -13.56 -17.05 -7.12
C GLY A 175 -12.54 -15.99 -7.49
N GLY A 176 -11.29 -16.13 -7.06
CA GLY A 176 -10.25 -15.14 -7.39
C GLY A 176 -10.15 -14.91 -8.90
N ILE A 177 -10.02 -15.99 -9.68
CA ILE A 177 -10.00 -15.94 -11.15
C ILE A 177 -11.42 -15.86 -11.72
N ALA A 178 -12.32 -16.78 -11.36
CA ALA A 178 -13.66 -16.81 -11.92
C ALA A 178 -14.70 -17.39 -10.96
N ALA A 179 -15.95 -16.94 -11.04
CA ALA A 179 -17.04 -17.54 -10.28
C ALA A 179 -17.49 -18.89 -10.87
N ARG A 180 -17.55 -18.99 -12.21
CA ARG A 180 -17.94 -20.23 -12.92
C ARG A 180 -17.18 -20.40 -14.23
N VAL A 181 -16.82 -21.64 -14.53
CA VAL A 181 -16.04 -22.02 -15.71
C VAL A 181 -16.63 -23.27 -16.36
N ASP A 182 -16.81 -23.21 -17.67
CA ASP A 182 -17.24 -24.34 -18.52
C ASP A 182 -16.28 -24.49 -19.71
N SER A 183 -15.83 -25.72 -19.97
CA SER A 183 -15.01 -26.08 -21.14
C SER A 183 -13.75 -25.20 -21.32
N CYS A 184 -12.98 -25.02 -20.24
CA CYS A 184 -11.82 -24.14 -20.20
C CYS A 184 -10.61 -24.78 -19.49
N THR A 185 -9.41 -24.33 -19.87
CA THR A 185 -8.15 -24.68 -19.22
C THR A 185 -7.60 -23.48 -18.45
N ILE A 186 -7.37 -23.64 -17.15
CA ILE A 186 -6.78 -22.64 -16.27
C ILE A 186 -5.42 -23.15 -15.79
N THR A 187 -4.35 -22.45 -16.15
CA THR A 187 -2.98 -22.95 -15.98
C THR A 187 -2.05 -21.87 -15.43
N ASN A 188 -1.24 -22.20 -14.42
CA ASN A 188 -0.23 -21.30 -13.86
C ASN A 188 -0.83 -19.99 -13.28
N CYS A 189 -2.01 -20.06 -12.65
CA CYS A 189 -2.71 -18.91 -12.08
C CYS A 189 -2.74 -18.95 -10.55
N TYR A 190 -2.73 -17.78 -9.90
CA TYR A 190 -2.78 -17.74 -8.44
C TYR A 190 -3.53 -16.55 -7.85
N ASN A 191 -3.99 -16.70 -6.62
CA ASN A 191 -4.63 -15.66 -5.83
C ASN A 191 -4.01 -15.57 -4.43
N THR A 192 -3.67 -14.35 -4.00
CA THR A 192 -3.16 -14.08 -2.64
C THR A 192 -4.08 -13.18 -1.81
N GLY A 193 -5.08 -12.57 -2.44
CA GLY A 193 -6.02 -11.68 -1.78
C GLY A 193 -7.28 -12.36 -1.25
N SER A 194 -8.07 -11.64 -0.46
CA SER A 194 -9.20 -12.20 0.27
C SER A 194 -10.42 -12.44 -0.62
N ILE A 195 -11.10 -13.57 -0.39
CA ILE A 195 -12.35 -13.95 -1.04
C ILE A 195 -13.47 -13.99 0.00
N ASN A 196 -14.60 -13.34 -0.29
CA ASN A 196 -15.75 -13.28 0.59
C ASN A 196 -17.05 -13.51 -0.19
N ALA A 197 -17.80 -14.56 0.17
CA ALA A 197 -19.13 -14.80 -0.40
C ALA A 197 -20.18 -14.77 0.72
N VAL A 198 -21.18 -13.90 0.57
CA VAL A 198 -22.18 -13.63 1.60
C VAL A 198 -23.58 -13.82 1.02
N ASN A 199 -24.33 -14.76 1.60
CA ASN A 199 -25.76 -14.87 1.38
C ASN A 199 -26.52 -14.10 2.45
N THR A 200 -27.39 -13.19 2.03
CA THR A 200 -28.21 -12.36 2.93
C THR A 200 -29.66 -12.83 3.05
N GLY A 201 -30.02 -13.94 2.41
CA GLY A 201 -31.37 -14.51 2.40
C GLY A 201 -31.49 -15.76 3.27
N GLU A 202 -32.69 -16.32 3.32
CA GLU A 202 -32.96 -17.51 4.15
C GLU A 202 -32.59 -18.82 3.44
N ASN A 203 -32.75 -18.90 2.12
CA ASN A 203 -32.65 -20.14 1.34
C ASN A 203 -31.51 -20.13 0.31
N GLY A 204 -30.56 -19.20 0.45
CA GLY A 204 -29.49 -19.07 -0.51
C GLY A 204 -28.20 -19.77 -0.08
N ASN A 205 -27.45 -20.27 -1.05
CA ASN A 205 -26.13 -20.85 -0.83
C ASN A 205 -25.02 -19.87 -1.23
N VAL A 206 -23.82 -20.14 -0.74
CA VAL A 206 -22.61 -19.44 -1.18
C VAL A 206 -21.61 -20.42 -1.75
N ILE A 207 -20.84 -19.94 -2.73
CA ILE A 207 -19.70 -20.61 -3.33
C ILE A 207 -18.51 -19.68 -3.14
N ALA A 208 -17.49 -20.10 -2.39
CA ALA A 208 -16.28 -19.31 -2.20
C ALA A 208 -15.03 -20.14 -2.48
N SER A 209 -14.11 -19.60 -3.28
CA SER A 209 -12.88 -20.30 -3.62
C SER A 209 -11.72 -19.38 -3.96
N GLY A 210 -10.50 -19.85 -3.78
CA GLY A 210 -9.29 -19.08 -4.10
C GLY A 210 -9.11 -18.86 -5.61
N ILE A 211 -9.47 -19.83 -6.44
CA ILE A 211 -9.27 -19.78 -7.89
C ILE A 211 -10.59 -19.73 -8.64
N VAL A 212 -11.39 -20.80 -8.61
CA VAL A 212 -12.62 -20.90 -9.40
C VAL A 212 -13.77 -21.49 -8.59
N GLY A 213 -14.93 -20.85 -8.60
CA GLY A 213 -16.10 -21.38 -7.88
C GLY A 213 -16.52 -22.78 -8.38
N LEU A 214 -17.02 -22.86 -9.61
CA LEU A 214 -17.49 -24.12 -10.21
C LEU A 214 -16.83 -24.38 -11.56
N THR A 215 -16.41 -25.63 -11.80
CA THR A 215 -15.88 -26.08 -13.09
C THR A 215 -16.73 -27.19 -13.71
N THR A 216 -16.95 -27.12 -15.02
CA THR A 216 -17.56 -28.18 -15.83
C THR A 216 -16.69 -28.44 -17.06
N ASN A 217 -16.39 -29.71 -17.39
CA ASN A 217 -15.58 -30.07 -18.56
C ASN A 217 -14.26 -29.29 -18.68
N SER A 218 -13.62 -28.99 -17.54
CA SER A 218 -12.52 -28.02 -17.46
C SER A 218 -11.29 -28.61 -16.78
N THR A 219 -10.16 -27.95 -16.96
CA THR A 219 -8.88 -28.34 -16.38
C THR A 219 -8.32 -27.18 -15.58
N VAL A 220 -7.96 -27.42 -14.32
CA VAL A 220 -7.27 -26.45 -13.46
C VAL A 220 -5.94 -27.07 -13.04
N THR A 221 -4.85 -26.49 -13.54
CA THR A 221 -3.52 -27.05 -13.42
C THR A 221 -2.56 -26.02 -12.88
N ASN A 222 -1.65 -26.43 -11.99
CA ASN A 222 -0.54 -25.57 -11.57
C ASN A 222 -1.05 -24.25 -10.95
N CYS A 223 -2.13 -24.30 -10.16
CA CYS A 223 -2.74 -23.12 -9.57
C CYS A 223 -2.65 -23.13 -8.05
N TYR A 224 -2.61 -21.95 -7.41
CA TYR A 224 -2.55 -21.89 -5.95
C TYR A 224 -3.28 -20.71 -5.33
N ASN A 225 -3.69 -20.91 -4.08
CA ASN A 225 -4.29 -19.87 -3.26
C ASN A 225 -3.54 -19.70 -1.93
N THR A 226 -3.26 -18.45 -1.57
CA THR A 226 -2.75 -18.08 -0.24
C THR A 226 -3.65 -17.06 0.46
N GLY A 227 -4.67 -16.54 -0.24
CA GLY A 227 -5.61 -15.58 0.32
C GLY A 227 -6.68 -16.25 1.16
N ASN A 228 -7.16 -15.56 2.20
CA ASN A 228 -8.19 -16.11 3.08
C ASN A 228 -9.55 -16.17 2.37
N ILE A 229 -10.30 -17.23 2.61
CA ILE A 229 -11.60 -17.50 1.98
C ILE A 229 -12.67 -17.54 3.07
N THR A 230 -13.70 -16.70 2.91
CA THR A 230 -14.86 -16.66 3.81
C THR A 230 -16.15 -16.99 3.07
N GLY A 231 -16.90 -17.98 3.56
CA GLY A 231 -18.23 -18.31 3.10
C GLY A 231 -19.26 -18.14 4.21
N ASN A 232 -20.23 -17.25 4.01
CA ASN A 232 -21.27 -16.96 4.99
C ASN A 232 -22.66 -17.16 4.39
N SER A 233 -23.43 -18.11 4.93
CA SER A 233 -24.83 -18.32 4.54
C SER A 233 -25.66 -18.88 5.68
N ASN A 234 -26.99 -18.88 5.49
CA ASN A 234 -27.93 -19.49 6.43
C ASN A 234 -28.29 -20.95 6.09
N LEU A 235 -28.24 -21.34 4.81
CA LEU A 235 -28.66 -22.69 4.35
C LEU A 235 -27.50 -23.69 4.23
N GLY A 236 -26.26 -23.21 4.05
CA GLY A 236 -25.09 -24.02 3.73
C GLY A 236 -24.14 -23.29 2.79
N SER A 237 -22.85 -23.40 3.07
CA SER A 237 -21.77 -22.78 2.31
C SER A 237 -20.93 -23.87 1.69
N LEU A 238 -20.67 -23.72 0.41
CA LEU A 238 -19.78 -24.60 -0.33
C LEU A 238 -18.47 -23.87 -0.54
N VAL A 239 -17.38 -24.39 0.05
CA VAL A 239 -16.11 -23.68 0.09
C VAL A 239 -14.96 -24.62 -0.19
N GLY A 240 -14.07 -24.20 -1.09
CA GLY A 240 -12.87 -24.95 -1.42
C GLY A 240 -11.66 -24.05 -1.68
N GLY A 241 -10.49 -24.48 -1.24
CA GLY A 241 -9.27 -23.69 -1.32
C GLY A 241 -8.88 -23.29 -2.75
N ILE A 242 -9.17 -24.17 -3.74
CA ILE A 242 -8.89 -23.93 -5.15
C ILE A 242 -10.18 -23.89 -5.95
N ILE A 243 -11.01 -24.93 -5.83
CA ILE A 243 -12.31 -25.02 -6.50
C ILE A 243 -13.39 -25.42 -5.49
N VAL A 244 -14.63 -25.03 -5.72
CA VAL A 244 -15.75 -25.60 -4.94
C VAL A 244 -16.23 -26.90 -5.59
N GLN A 245 -16.78 -26.85 -6.80
CA GLN A 245 -17.29 -28.05 -7.48
C GLN A 245 -16.55 -28.35 -8.78
N ALA A 246 -16.09 -29.59 -8.94
CA ALA A 246 -15.51 -30.10 -10.17
C ALA A 246 -16.40 -31.17 -10.80
N ILE A 247 -16.93 -30.90 -11.99
CA ILE A 247 -17.79 -31.81 -12.76
C ILE A 247 -17.10 -32.14 -14.08
N GLU A 248 -16.87 -33.43 -14.38
CA GLU A 248 -16.17 -33.87 -15.59
C GLU A 248 -14.85 -33.11 -15.81
N SER A 249 -14.15 -32.80 -14.71
CA SER A 249 -13.04 -31.86 -14.67
C SER A 249 -11.78 -32.48 -14.07
N THR A 250 -10.64 -31.84 -14.29
CA THR A 250 -9.36 -32.26 -13.72
C THR A 250 -8.74 -31.14 -12.88
N VAL A 251 -8.24 -31.48 -11.70
CA VAL A 251 -7.53 -30.56 -10.80
C VAL A 251 -6.17 -31.15 -10.53
N THR A 252 -5.12 -30.55 -11.08
CA THR A 252 -3.78 -31.14 -11.08
C THR A 252 -2.75 -30.17 -10.56
N ASN A 253 -1.85 -30.63 -9.68
CA ASN A 253 -0.75 -29.82 -9.15
C ASN A 253 -1.26 -28.49 -8.58
N CYS A 254 -2.18 -28.52 -7.61
CA CYS A 254 -2.72 -27.29 -7.02
C CYS A 254 -2.55 -27.30 -5.51
N TYR A 255 -2.40 -26.12 -4.90
CA TYR A 255 -2.29 -26.05 -3.45
C TYR A 255 -2.97 -24.84 -2.81
N ASN A 256 -3.45 -25.04 -1.58
CA ASN A 256 -4.01 -23.98 -0.75
C ASN A 256 -3.21 -23.81 0.55
N THR A 257 -2.95 -22.56 0.90
CA THR A 257 -2.36 -22.12 2.19
C THR A 257 -3.21 -21.07 2.89
N GLY A 258 -4.18 -20.47 2.19
CA GLY A 258 -5.09 -19.48 2.77
C GLY A 258 -6.09 -20.14 3.71
N ASP A 259 -6.43 -19.43 4.79
CA ASP A 259 -7.38 -19.94 5.78
C ASP A 259 -8.81 -19.93 5.22
N ILE A 260 -9.55 -21.00 5.48
CA ILE A 260 -10.95 -21.17 5.09
C ILE A 260 -11.81 -21.00 6.33
N SER A 261 -12.72 -20.02 6.29
CA SER A 261 -13.66 -19.71 7.37
C SER A 261 -15.10 -19.80 6.88
N VAL A 262 -15.92 -20.59 7.57
CA VAL A 262 -17.33 -20.83 7.19
C VAL A 262 -18.25 -20.67 8.39
N THR A 263 -19.36 -19.93 8.23
CA THR A 263 -20.26 -19.59 9.34
C THR A 263 -21.62 -20.29 9.33
N SER A 264 -21.88 -21.24 8.42
CA SER A 264 -23.15 -21.98 8.26
C SER A 264 -23.18 -23.34 8.99
N ASP A 265 -24.39 -23.90 9.17
CA ASP A 265 -24.65 -25.11 9.97
C ASP A 265 -24.37 -26.45 9.25
N THR A 266 -24.55 -26.51 7.93
CA THR A 266 -24.37 -27.72 7.09
C THR A 266 -23.46 -27.44 5.90
N ASN A 267 -22.22 -27.91 5.97
CA ASN A 267 -21.23 -27.65 4.92
C ASN A 267 -20.49 -28.93 4.52
N TYR A 268 -20.19 -29.03 3.22
CA TYR A 268 -19.07 -29.82 2.74
C TYR A 268 -17.93 -28.82 2.54
N ILE A 269 -16.75 -29.09 3.09
CA ILE A 269 -15.61 -28.18 2.98
C ILE A 269 -14.41 -29.01 2.57
N GLY A 270 -13.76 -28.59 1.49
CA GLY A 270 -12.54 -29.21 1.02
C GLY A 270 -11.37 -28.25 1.07
N GLY A 271 -10.23 -28.68 1.61
CA GLY A 271 -9.02 -27.87 1.56
C GLY A 271 -8.56 -27.52 0.14
N ILE A 272 -8.93 -28.34 -0.86
CA ILE A 272 -8.68 -28.09 -2.29
C ILE A 272 -9.98 -28.01 -3.07
N VAL A 273 -10.84 -29.03 -2.97
CA VAL A 273 -12.12 -29.09 -3.67
C VAL A 273 -13.24 -29.48 -2.73
N ASP A 274 -14.34 -28.74 -2.69
CA ASP A 274 -15.51 -29.15 -1.89
C ASP A 274 -16.08 -30.48 -2.40
N ALA A 275 -16.50 -30.56 -3.67
CA ALA A 275 -17.10 -31.76 -4.23
C ALA A 275 -16.62 -32.08 -5.65
N ILE A 276 -16.43 -33.37 -5.93
CA ILE A 276 -16.00 -33.85 -7.25
C ILE A 276 -16.95 -34.91 -7.83
N PHE A 277 -17.23 -34.80 -9.13
CA PHE A 277 -18.16 -35.64 -9.90
C PHE A 277 -17.56 -36.01 -11.25
N HIS A 278 -17.42 -37.30 -11.56
CA HIS A 278 -16.74 -37.78 -12.77
C HIS A 278 -15.39 -37.09 -13.03
N SER A 279 -14.66 -36.78 -11.95
CA SER A 279 -13.53 -35.84 -11.97
C SER A 279 -12.28 -36.43 -11.30
N THR A 280 -11.13 -35.81 -11.57
CA THR A 280 -9.85 -36.24 -10.98
C THR A 280 -9.18 -35.11 -10.21
N VAL A 281 -8.63 -35.43 -9.04
CA VAL A 281 -7.75 -34.53 -8.28
C VAL A 281 -6.41 -35.23 -8.07
N THR A 282 -5.35 -34.63 -8.61
CA THR A 282 -4.04 -35.25 -8.69
C THR A 282 -2.95 -34.31 -8.21
N ASN A 283 -2.00 -34.80 -7.40
CA ASN A 283 -0.84 -34.04 -6.93
C ASN A 283 -1.20 -32.73 -6.21
N CYS A 284 -2.29 -32.70 -5.46
CA CYS A 284 -2.74 -31.48 -4.78
C CYS A 284 -2.48 -31.53 -3.28
N TYR A 285 -2.31 -30.37 -2.64
CA TYR A 285 -2.16 -30.36 -1.19
C TYR A 285 -2.69 -29.10 -0.50
N ASN A 286 -3.17 -29.26 0.75
CA ASN A 286 -3.66 -28.15 1.56
C ASN A 286 -2.91 -28.04 2.89
N THR A 287 -2.58 -26.81 3.26
CA THR A 287 -1.99 -26.46 4.57
C THR A 287 -2.73 -25.33 5.27
N GLY A 288 -3.63 -24.63 4.56
CA GLY A 288 -4.48 -23.61 5.14
C GLY A 288 -5.46 -24.20 6.15
N SER A 289 -5.69 -23.49 7.26
CA SER A 289 -6.61 -23.96 8.28
C SER A 289 -8.05 -23.94 7.78
N ILE A 290 -8.88 -24.83 8.33
CA ILE A 290 -10.32 -24.86 8.04
C ILE A 290 -11.07 -24.67 9.35
N SER A 291 -11.87 -23.60 9.43
CA SER A 291 -12.71 -23.29 10.58
C SER A 291 -14.18 -23.20 10.14
N ALA A 292 -15.05 -23.95 10.81
CA ALA A 292 -16.48 -23.95 10.54
C ALA A 292 -17.28 -23.95 11.85
N THR A 293 -18.25 -23.05 12.00
CA THR A 293 -18.96 -22.84 13.27
C THR A 293 -20.20 -23.72 13.47
N GLY A 294 -20.67 -24.39 12.41
CA GLY A 294 -21.83 -25.28 12.42
C GLY A 294 -21.62 -26.66 13.06
N THR A 295 -22.72 -27.32 13.47
CA THR A 295 -22.67 -28.60 14.21
C THR A 295 -22.65 -29.87 13.33
N THR A 296 -22.86 -29.75 12.01
CA THR A 296 -22.99 -30.89 11.07
C THR A 296 -22.04 -30.81 9.88
N ASN A 297 -20.87 -30.19 10.08
CA ASN A 297 -19.91 -29.95 9.01
C ASN A 297 -19.10 -31.20 8.64
N SER A 298 -18.96 -31.43 7.34
CA SER A 298 -18.15 -32.47 6.73
C SER A 298 -16.89 -31.85 6.16
N ILE A 299 -15.80 -31.87 6.93
CA ILE A 299 -14.52 -31.24 6.57
C ILE A 299 -13.55 -32.30 6.06
N GLY A 300 -13.17 -32.17 4.79
CA GLY A 300 -12.08 -32.93 4.19
C GLY A 300 -10.85 -32.06 4.02
N GLY A 301 -9.71 -32.54 4.50
CA GLY A 301 -8.42 -31.87 4.35
C GLY A 301 -8.05 -31.61 2.88
N ILE A 302 -8.56 -32.43 1.95
CA ILE A 302 -8.44 -32.22 0.50
C ILE A 302 -9.81 -32.08 -0.14
N VAL A 303 -10.69 -33.08 0.03
CA VAL A 303 -12.01 -33.12 -0.61
C VAL A 303 -13.14 -33.24 0.40
N GLY A 304 -14.13 -32.37 0.33
CA GLY A 304 -15.34 -32.49 1.16
C GLY A 304 -16.13 -33.77 0.83
N ARG A 305 -16.49 -33.93 -0.45
CA ARG A 305 -17.27 -35.08 -0.95
C ARG A 305 -16.74 -35.61 -2.29
N ILE A 306 -16.60 -36.92 -2.37
CA ILE A 306 -16.30 -37.62 -3.63
C ILE A 306 -17.50 -38.46 -4.08
N ASN A 307 -17.87 -38.31 -5.34
CA ASN A 307 -19.05 -38.95 -5.92
C ASN A 307 -18.72 -39.59 -7.27
N MET A 308 -19.53 -40.57 -7.68
CA MET A 308 -19.42 -41.30 -8.94
C MET A 308 -18.04 -41.99 -9.10
N ASP A 309 -17.53 -42.16 -10.31
CA ASP A 309 -16.23 -42.78 -10.58
C ASP A 309 -15.04 -41.81 -10.41
N SER A 310 -15.19 -40.77 -9.59
CA SER A 310 -14.12 -39.78 -9.35
C SER A 310 -12.90 -40.39 -8.65
N ILE A 311 -11.72 -39.83 -8.94
CA ILE A 311 -10.44 -40.38 -8.50
C ILE A 311 -9.61 -39.33 -7.78
N LEU A 312 -9.01 -39.71 -6.65
CA LEU A 312 -8.01 -38.92 -5.93
C LEU A 312 -6.65 -39.61 -6.01
N THR A 313 -5.60 -38.90 -6.45
CA THR A 313 -4.26 -39.47 -6.56
C THR A 313 -3.20 -38.51 -6.00
N ASN A 314 -2.28 -39.02 -5.18
CA ASN A 314 -1.12 -38.26 -4.71
C ASN A 314 -1.48 -36.92 -4.02
N CYS A 315 -2.50 -36.92 -3.16
CA CYS A 315 -2.98 -35.72 -2.49
C CYS A 315 -2.68 -35.73 -0.98
N TYR A 316 -2.31 -34.58 -0.41
CA TYR A 316 -1.82 -34.48 0.98
C TYR A 316 -2.36 -33.27 1.72
N TYR A 317 -2.62 -33.37 3.01
CA TYR A 317 -3.00 -32.21 3.83
C TYR A 317 -2.25 -32.16 5.15
N LEU A 318 -2.10 -30.98 5.73
CA LEU A 318 -1.53 -30.83 7.07
C LEU A 318 -2.49 -31.46 8.10
N SER A 319 -2.01 -32.41 8.89
CA SER A 319 -2.83 -33.26 9.78
C SER A 319 -3.61 -32.49 10.84
N THR A 320 -3.21 -31.24 11.13
CA THR A 320 -3.92 -30.35 12.04
C THR A 320 -5.14 -29.67 11.40
N VAL A 321 -5.31 -29.77 10.09
CA VAL A 321 -6.37 -29.07 9.35
C VAL A 321 -7.70 -29.84 9.40
N ALA A 322 -7.67 -31.16 9.32
CA ALA A 322 -8.87 -31.99 9.31
C ALA A 322 -8.57 -33.39 9.87
N GLU A 323 -9.60 -34.10 10.33
CA GLU A 323 -9.46 -35.49 10.77
C GLU A 323 -9.31 -36.45 9.57
N LYS A 324 -10.00 -36.16 8.47
CA LYS A 324 -10.01 -36.96 7.24
C LYS A 324 -9.57 -36.13 6.04
N GLY A 325 -8.93 -36.79 5.07
CA GLY A 325 -8.61 -36.15 3.79
C GLY A 325 -9.84 -36.04 2.89
N ILE A 326 -10.74 -37.02 2.99
CA ILE A 326 -12.06 -37.00 2.34
C ILE A 326 -13.15 -37.14 3.40
N SER A 327 -14.10 -36.21 3.45
CA SER A 327 -15.14 -36.27 4.50
C SER A 327 -16.26 -37.25 4.17
N LEU A 328 -16.73 -37.30 2.92
CA LEU A 328 -17.80 -38.18 2.48
C LEU A 328 -17.43 -38.88 1.17
N ILE A 329 -17.63 -40.20 1.13
CA ILE A 329 -17.29 -41.06 0.00
C ILE A 329 -18.53 -41.82 -0.43
N ASP A 330 -19.10 -41.45 -1.58
CA ASP A 330 -20.22 -42.17 -2.18
C ASP A 330 -19.73 -43.31 -3.09
N SER A 331 -18.60 -43.09 -3.77
CA SER A 331 -17.84 -44.08 -4.53
C SER A 331 -16.48 -43.46 -4.90
N SER A 332 -15.36 -44.16 -4.66
CA SER A 332 -14.05 -43.77 -5.21
C SER A 332 -12.89 -44.69 -4.84
N SER A 333 -11.82 -44.58 -5.63
CA SER A 333 -10.45 -45.02 -5.34
C SER A 333 -9.56 -43.80 -5.03
N ALA A 334 -9.05 -43.72 -3.80
CA ALA A 334 -8.01 -42.77 -3.41
C ALA A 334 -6.65 -43.50 -3.39
N THR A 335 -5.72 -43.09 -4.24
CA THR A 335 -4.42 -43.75 -4.41
C THR A 335 -3.28 -42.84 -3.95
N ASN A 336 -2.32 -43.36 -3.20
CA ASN A 336 -1.12 -42.62 -2.78
C ASN A 336 -1.38 -41.27 -2.07
N CYS A 337 -2.46 -41.17 -1.28
CA CYS A 337 -2.81 -39.95 -0.54
C CYS A 337 -2.33 -40.02 0.92
N GLY A 338 -2.13 -38.88 1.58
CA GLY A 338 -1.64 -38.86 2.95
C GLY A 338 -1.75 -37.54 3.70
N THR A 339 -0.92 -37.41 4.73
CA THR A 339 -0.87 -36.21 5.59
C THR A 339 0.55 -35.70 5.74
N PHE A 340 0.67 -34.46 6.17
CA PHE A 340 1.90 -33.92 6.75
C PHE A 340 1.70 -33.71 8.24
N ASP A 341 2.72 -33.93 9.06
CA ASP A 341 2.68 -33.50 10.47
C ASP A 341 3.03 -32.01 10.62
N SER A 342 2.90 -31.48 11.84
CA SER A 342 3.23 -30.09 12.17
C SER A 342 4.70 -29.71 11.96
N SER A 343 5.57 -30.69 11.67
CA SER A 343 6.99 -30.48 11.34
C SER A 343 7.30 -30.51 9.85
N GLY A 344 6.30 -30.72 8.99
CA GLY A 344 6.51 -30.85 7.54
C GLY A 344 6.76 -32.27 7.06
N THR A 345 6.78 -33.25 7.96
CA THR A 345 7.14 -34.63 7.62
C THR A 345 5.97 -35.35 7.00
N LEU A 346 6.22 -36.01 5.87
CA LEU A 346 5.24 -36.81 5.14
C LEU A 346 4.90 -38.09 5.90
N ALA A 347 3.61 -38.33 6.09
CA ALA A 347 3.07 -39.57 6.63
C ALA A 347 1.98 -40.11 5.68
N ALA A 348 2.01 -41.42 5.45
CA ALA A 348 0.94 -42.10 4.72
C ALA A 348 -0.41 -41.89 5.42
N GLY A 349 -1.47 -41.69 4.63
CA GLY A 349 -2.84 -41.64 5.16
C GLY A 349 -3.30 -43.02 5.63
N THR A 350 -4.32 -43.06 6.48
CA THR A 350 -4.97 -44.33 6.87
C THR A 350 -6.19 -44.63 6.00
N ALA A 351 -6.64 -45.89 6.02
CA ALA A 351 -7.90 -46.29 5.39
C ALA A 351 -9.10 -45.48 5.93
N ASP A 352 -9.09 -45.09 7.21
CA ASP A 352 -10.16 -44.29 7.82
C ASP A 352 -10.17 -42.83 7.33
N GLN A 353 -9.04 -42.32 6.81
CA GLN A 353 -8.90 -40.95 6.33
C GLN A 353 -9.30 -40.75 4.86
N PHE A 354 -9.25 -41.81 4.03
CA PHE A 354 -9.49 -41.75 2.59
C PHE A 354 -10.38 -42.89 2.02
N GLY A 355 -10.83 -43.84 2.85
CA GLY A 355 -11.95 -44.77 2.61
C GLY A 355 -11.88 -45.76 1.44
N GLY A 356 -10.70 -46.23 1.00
CA GLY A 356 -10.55 -47.19 -0.12
C GLY A 356 -9.80 -48.49 0.22
N SER A 357 -10.12 -49.59 -0.48
CA SER A 357 -9.53 -50.94 -0.32
C SER A 357 -8.24 -51.19 -1.10
N ASP A 358 -7.86 -50.29 -2.01
CA ASP A 358 -6.61 -50.36 -2.79
C ASP A 358 -5.69 -49.19 -2.38
N GLN A 359 -4.74 -49.46 -1.49
CA GLN A 359 -3.77 -48.45 -1.06
C GLN A 359 -2.34 -48.90 -1.33
N THR A 360 -1.71 -48.32 -2.35
CA THR A 360 -0.25 -48.12 -2.36
C THR A 360 0.03 -46.83 -1.60
N LEU A 361 0.34 -46.98 -0.32
CA LEU A 361 0.70 -45.89 0.59
C LEU A 361 2.17 -45.48 0.36
N GLY A 362 2.41 -44.29 -0.21
CA GLY A 362 3.75 -43.75 -0.43
C GLY A 362 4.36 -43.15 0.84
N ASN A 363 5.65 -43.40 1.07
CA ASN A 363 6.45 -42.88 2.18
C ASN A 363 6.95 -41.43 1.97
N GLY A 364 6.32 -40.66 1.08
CA GLY A 364 6.69 -39.26 0.86
C GLY A 364 8.02 -39.01 0.14
N SER A 365 8.69 -40.01 -0.44
CA SER A 365 9.71 -39.72 -1.47
C SER A 365 9.02 -39.53 -2.82
N ASN A 366 8.78 -38.35 -3.40
CA ASN A 366 8.94 -36.94 -3.02
C ASN A 366 7.76 -36.24 -3.75
N LEU A 367 6.79 -35.60 -3.06
CA LEU A 367 5.65 -34.91 -3.72
C LEU A 367 6.15 -33.97 -4.82
N LEU A 368 7.28 -33.31 -4.56
CA LEU A 368 8.04 -32.51 -5.51
C LEU A 368 8.44 -33.26 -6.79
N ALA A 369 8.81 -34.54 -6.70
CA ALA A 369 9.19 -35.35 -7.85
C ALA A 369 7.98 -35.80 -8.68
N ALA A 370 6.82 -36.03 -8.06
CA ALA A 370 5.58 -36.29 -8.79
C ALA A 370 5.10 -35.02 -9.54
N LEU A 371 5.13 -33.88 -8.85
CA LEU A 371 4.84 -32.57 -9.42
C LEU A 371 5.76 -32.27 -10.61
N ASN A 372 7.08 -32.39 -10.43
CA ASN A 372 8.06 -32.14 -11.50
C ASN A 372 8.07 -33.23 -12.58
N GLY A 373 7.78 -34.47 -12.24
CA GLY A 373 7.64 -35.56 -13.20
C GLY A 373 6.44 -35.34 -14.13
N TRP A 374 5.33 -34.83 -13.60
CA TRP A 374 4.20 -34.39 -14.42
C TRP A 374 4.59 -33.26 -15.37
N VAL A 375 5.30 -32.23 -14.87
CA VAL A 375 5.78 -31.10 -15.70
C VAL A 375 6.65 -31.61 -16.85
N GLN A 376 7.58 -32.51 -16.54
CA GLN A 376 8.48 -33.13 -17.52
C GLN A 376 7.76 -34.03 -18.55
N ALA A 377 6.61 -34.59 -18.18
CA ALA A 377 5.82 -35.46 -19.05
C ALA A 377 4.93 -34.68 -20.03
N GLN A 378 4.80 -33.36 -19.90
CA GLN A 378 4.03 -32.55 -20.84
C GLN A 378 4.70 -32.49 -22.21
N THR A 379 3.92 -32.27 -23.26
CA THR A 379 4.44 -32.12 -24.64
C THR A 379 5.22 -30.81 -24.81
N THR A 380 4.88 -29.78 -24.04
CA THR A 380 5.60 -28.50 -23.98
C THR A 380 5.98 -28.13 -22.54
N PRO A 381 6.94 -28.85 -21.90
CA PRO A 381 7.28 -28.66 -20.49
C PRO A 381 7.72 -27.24 -20.12
N ALA A 382 8.27 -26.48 -21.07
CA ALA A 382 8.70 -25.10 -20.86
C ALA A 382 7.53 -24.13 -20.60
N ASP A 383 6.32 -24.50 -21.03
CA ASP A 383 5.10 -23.73 -20.79
C ASP A 383 4.53 -23.94 -19.37
N TYR A 384 5.08 -24.91 -18.62
CA TYR A 384 4.66 -25.27 -17.28
C TYR A 384 5.78 -24.98 -16.29
N GLN A 385 5.44 -24.29 -15.19
CA GLN A 385 6.46 -23.93 -14.21
C GLN A 385 6.85 -25.15 -13.36
N THR A 386 8.11 -25.22 -12.96
CA THR A 386 8.64 -26.27 -12.08
C THR A 386 8.32 -25.98 -10.63
N TRP A 387 8.13 -27.05 -9.86
CA TRP A 387 7.88 -26.98 -8.43
C TRP A 387 9.19 -27.00 -7.67
N THR A 388 9.26 -26.28 -6.55
CA THR A 388 10.46 -26.22 -5.69
C THR A 388 10.07 -26.31 -4.21
N VAL A 389 10.98 -26.81 -3.37
CA VAL A 389 10.86 -26.71 -1.91
C VAL A 389 11.80 -25.61 -1.44
N LYS A 390 11.27 -24.68 -0.63
CA LYS A 390 12.03 -23.56 -0.07
C LYS A 390 11.93 -23.60 1.45
N THR A 391 13.07 -23.71 2.15
CA THR A 391 13.08 -23.75 3.62
C THR A 391 12.50 -22.45 4.20
N GLY A 392 11.49 -22.57 5.07
CA GLY A 392 10.83 -21.43 5.71
C GLY A 392 9.70 -20.77 4.91
N VAL A 393 9.47 -21.18 3.65
CA VAL A 393 8.30 -20.77 2.86
C VAL A 393 7.31 -21.92 2.84
N ASN A 394 6.04 -21.64 3.12
CA ASN A 394 4.98 -22.66 3.12
C ASN A 394 5.39 -23.93 3.89
N GLY A 395 5.98 -23.76 5.09
CA GLY A 395 6.43 -24.88 5.92
C GLY A 395 7.46 -25.84 5.29
N GLY A 396 8.09 -25.47 4.16
CA GLY A 396 8.96 -26.38 3.40
C GLY A 396 8.21 -27.31 2.42
N TYR A 397 6.92 -27.07 2.15
CA TYR A 397 6.17 -27.80 1.15
C TYR A 397 6.42 -27.28 -0.28
N PRO A 398 6.25 -28.11 -1.32
CA PRO A 398 6.49 -27.71 -2.70
C PRO A 398 5.63 -26.52 -3.14
N VAL A 399 6.23 -25.37 -3.42
CA VAL A 399 5.50 -24.21 -3.94
C VAL A 399 5.56 -24.16 -5.46
N PHE A 400 4.48 -23.66 -6.03
CA PHE A 400 4.37 -23.29 -7.44
C PHE A 400 4.89 -21.87 -7.64
N GLY A 401 5.69 -21.62 -8.68
CA GLY A 401 6.08 -20.27 -9.02
C GLY A 401 7.50 -20.14 -9.53
N ILE A 402 7.59 -19.51 -10.71
CA ILE A 402 8.77 -18.95 -11.34
C ILE A 402 9.73 -18.36 -10.33
N GLY A 403 11.01 -18.62 -10.59
CA GLY A 403 11.98 -17.63 -10.22
C GLY A 403 11.56 -16.28 -10.77
N TYR A 404 11.57 -15.24 -9.96
CA TYR A 404 11.41 -13.89 -10.46
C TYR A 404 12.46 -13.64 -11.56
N ALA A 405 12.07 -12.96 -12.64
CA ALA A 405 12.94 -12.81 -13.80
C ALA A 405 14.23 -12.07 -13.41
N ILE A 406 15.36 -12.48 -13.98
CA ILE A 406 16.64 -11.77 -13.88
C ILE A 406 17.01 -11.27 -15.27
N THR A 407 16.81 -9.98 -15.50
CA THR A 407 17.18 -9.31 -16.74
C THR A 407 18.65 -8.89 -16.67
N ALA A 408 19.51 -9.49 -17.49
CA ALA A 408 20.92 -9.10 -17.59
C ALA A 408 21.11 -8.03 -18.67
N THR A 409 21.71 -6.89 -18.33
CA THR A 409 22.12 -5.87 -19.32
C THR A 409 23.43 -6.22 -20.02
N THR A 410 23.63 -5.72 -21.24
CA THR A 410 24.92 -5.88 -21.93
C THR A 410 26.02 -5.06 -21.26
N ALA A 411 27.11 -5.69 -20.83
CA ALA A 411 28.27 -5.00 -20.28
C ALA A 411 29.24 -4.54 -21.39
N THR A 412 29.88 -3.39 -21.19
CA THR A 412 30.96 -2.88 -22.07
C THR A 412 32.31 -3.13 -21.40
N ASN A 413 33.34 -3.51 -22.17
CA ASN A 413 34.72 -3.79 -21.68
C ASN A 413 34.86 -5.02 -20.76
N GLY A 414 33.93 -5.97 -20.85
CA GLY A 414 33.93 -7.24 -20.13
C GLY A 414 32.64 -8.01 -20.40
N SER A 415 32.48 -9.15 -19.73
CA SER A 415 31.24 -9.92 -19.70
C SER A 415 30.92 -10.33 -18.26
N TYR A 416 29.75 -10.93 -18.02
CA TYR A 416 29.44 -11.52 -16.72
C TYR A 416 28.43 -12.65 -16.88
N THR A 417 28.35 -13.51 -15.88
CA THR A 417 27.37 -14.60 -15.80
C THR A 417 26.56 -14.46 -14.52
N VAL A 418 25.29 -14.89 -14.55
CA VAL A 418 24.39 -14.89 -13.40
C VAL A 418 24.05 -16.34 -13.08
N LYS A 419 24.32 -16.77 -11.85
CA LYS A 419 24.21 -18.17 -11.43
C LYS A 419 23.42 -18.33 -10.14
N VAL A 420 22.75 -19.47 -9.99
CA VAL A 420 22.28 -19.98 -8.70
C VAL A 420 22.98 -21.31 -8.47
N GLY A 421 23.78 -21.41 -7.40
CA GLY A 421 24.73 -22.51 -7.23
C GLY A 421 25.78 -22.51 -8.35
N SER A 422 25.89 -23.62 -9.09
CA SER A 422 26.84 -23.78 -10.21
C SER A 422 26.25 -23.51 -11.60
N SER A 423 24.94 -23.31 -11.73
CA SER A 423 24.23 -23.20 -13.01
C SER A 423 23.91 -21.75 -13.36
N GLU A 424 24.01 -21.38 -14.65
CA GLU A 424 23.55 -20.08 -15.15
C GLU A 424 22.02 -20.01 -15.28
N VAL A 425 21.44 -18.87 -14.93
CA VAL A 425 19.98 -18.69 -14.86
C VAL A 425 19.54 -17.32 -15.39
N THR A 426 18.32 -17.26 -15.93
CA THR A 426 17.63 -16.01 -16.32
C THR A 426 16.44 -15.69 -15.41
N SER A 427 16.25 -16.46 -14.35
CA SER A 427 15.27 -16.25 -13.30
C SER A 427 15.70 -17.00 -12.03
N ALA A 428 15.31 -16.51 -10.85
CA ALA A 428 15.60 -17.18 -9.58
C ALA A 428 14.47 -16.99 -8.57
N ASN A 429 14.26 -17.94 -7.69
CA ASN A 429 13.16 -17.88 -6.72
C ASN A 429 13.42 -16.86 -5.62
N ALA A 430 12.37 -16.22 -5.08
CA ALA A 430 12.55 -15.43 -3.85
C ALA A 430 13.24 -16.29 -2.77
N GLY A 431 14.29 -15.74 -2.19
CA GLY A 431 15.15 -16.43 -1.23
C GLY A 431 16.39 -17.11 -1.83
N ASP A 432 16.43 -17.36 -3.15
CA ASP A 432 17.61 -17.96 -3.79
C ASP A 432 18.81 -17.03 -3.68
N THR A 433 19.99 -17.59 -3.41
CA THR A 433 21.23 -16.83 -3.50
C THR A 433 21.70 -16.81 -4.95
N VAL A 434 21.58 -15.65 -5.58
CA VAL A 434 22.03 -15.40 -6.94
C VAL A 434 23.44 -14.84 -6.90
N THR A 435 24.35 -15.42 -7.67
CA THR A 435 25.76 -15.03 -7.78
C THR A 435 26.05 -14.46 -9.16
N ILE A 436 26.63 -13.27 -9.19
CA ILE A 436 27.07 -12.59 -10.41
C ILE A 436 28.58 -12.76 -10.50
N THR A 437 29.07 -13.28 -11.64
CA THR A 437 30.51 -13.48 -11.87
C THR A 437 30.98 -12.61 -13.02
N PRO A 438 31.58 -11.44 -12.74
CA PRO A 438 32.15 -10.56 -13.76
C PRO A 438 33.47 -11.11 -14.33
N THR A 439 33.66 -10.94 -15.64
CA THR A 439 34.85 -11.31 -16.41
C THR A 439 35.34 -10.09 -17.19
N PRO A 440 36.27 -9.29 -16.63
CA PRO A 440 36.80 -8.11 -17.31
C PRO A 440 37.56 -8.46 -18.60
N SER A 441 37.52 -7.59 -19.61
CA SER A 441 38.41 -7.69 -20.77
C SER A 441 39.83 -7.24 -20.41
N SER A 442 40.83 -7.64 -21.21
CA SER A 442 42.24 -7.25 -20.98
C SER A 442 42.39 -5.73 -20.85
N GLY A 443 43.03 -5.27 -19.76
CA GLY A 443 43.23 -3.85 -19.45
C GLY A 443 42.12 -3.19 -18.61
N TYR A 444 41.10 -3.94 -18.21
CA TYR A 444 39.98 -3.46 -17.38
C TYR A 444 39.84 -4.29 -16.10
N GLU A 445 39.22 -3.69 -15.08
CA GLU A 445 38.81 -4.33 -13.82
C GLU A 445 37.33 -4.03 -13.54
N LEU A 446 36.72 -4.81 -12.65
CA LEU A 446 35.35 -4.58 -12.20
C LEU A 446 35.23 -3.19 -11.56
N ASP A 447 34.28 -2.39 -12.03
CA ASP A 447 33.94 -1.10 -11.44
C ASP A 447 32.79 -1.25 -10.45
N LYS A 448 31.64 -1.75 -10.92
CA LYS A 448 30.44 -1.90 -10.09
C LYS A 448 29.53 -3.02 -10.57
N VAL A 449 28.86 -3.66 -9.62
CA VAL A 449 27.68 -4.50 -9.85
C VAL A 449 26.49 -3.83 -9.17
N THR A 450 25.36 -3.77 -9.86
CA THR A 450 24.10 -3.25 -9.33
C THR A 450 22.95 -4.14 -9.74
N VAL A 451 21.98 -4.29 -8.84
CA VAL A 451 20.74 -5.04 -9.08
C VAL A 451 19.58 -4.18 -8.63
N PHE A 452 18.53 -4.06 -9.43
CA PHE A 452 17.35 -3.25 -9.14
C PHE A 452 16.08 -4.02 -9.46
N LYS A 453 14.93 -3.61 -8.91
CA LYS A 453 13.64 -4.13 -9.36
C LYS A 453 13.42 -3.77 -10.84
N THR A 454 13.02 -4.72 -11.68
CA THR A 454 12.90 -4.48 -13.13
C THR A 454 11.87 -3.41 -13.47
N SER A 455 10.76 -3.34 -12.72
CA SER A 455 9.72 -2.33 -12.91
C SER A 455 10.00 -0.97 -12.26
N ASP A 456 11.07 -0.87 -11.44
CA ASP A 456 11.49 0.37 -10.80
C ASP A 456 13.00 0.37 -10.56
N THR A 457 13.73 1.04 -11.45
CA THR A 457 15.20 1.16 -11.39
C THR A 457 15.71 2.00 -10.21
N ASN A 458 14.82 2.66 -9.46
CA ASN A 458 15.18 3.39 -8.23
C ASN A 458 15.11 2.54 -6.96
N THR A 459 14.66 1.29 -7.05
CA THR A 459 14.60 0.34 -5.94
C THR A 459 15.77 -0.66 -6.03
N PRO A 460 16.92 -0.39 -5.39
CA PRO A 460 18.07 -1.28 -5.42
C PRO A 460 17.85 -2.54 -4.57
N VAL A 461 18.30 -3.67 -5.07
CA VAL A 461 18.40 -4.93 -4.33
C VAL A 461 19.76 -4.95 -3.63
N ALA A 462 19.74 -5.21 -2.32
CA ALA A 462 20.96 -5.25 -1.52
C ALA A 462 21.89 -6.38 -2.00
N LEU A 463 23.16 -6.02 -2.24
CA LEU A 463 24.21 -6.94 -2.63
C LEU A 463 25.13 -7.23 -1.45
N ASN A 464 25.49 -8.49 -1.26
CA ASN A 464 26.64 -8.91 -0.48
C ASN A 464 27.74 -9.36 -1.44
N SER A 465 28.74 -8.49 -1.65
CA SER A 465 29.72 -8.66 -2.74
C SER A 465 29.01 -8.73 -4.11
N ASN A 466 29.22 -9.80 -4.89
CA ASN A 466 28.51 -10.02 -6.16
C ASN A 466 27.33 -10.99 -6.00
N THR A 467 26.81 -11.17 -4.79
CA THR A 467 25.67 -12.05 -4.54
C THR A 467 24.49 -11.28 -3.97
N PHE A 468 23.28 -11.70 -4.27
CA PHE A 468 22.07 -11.18 -3.62
C PHE A 468 21.08 -12.30 -3.35
N THR A 469 20.25 -12.10 -2.33
CA THR A 469 19.06 -12.92 -2.11
C THR A 469 17.97 -12.41 -3.04
N MET A 470 17.51 -13.28 -3.93
CA MET A 470 16.50 -12.92 -4.89
C MET A 470 15.22 -12.47 -4.17
N PRO A 471 14.67 -11.30 -4.52
CA PRO A 471 13.47 -10.78 -3.87
C PRO A 471 12.20 -11.37 -4.50
N ALA A 472 11.04 -11.06 -3.91
CA ALA A 472 9.73 -11.46 -4.40
C ALA A 472 9.23 -10.62 -5.59
N TYR A 473 10.12 -10.28 -6.53
CA TYR A 473 9.83 -9.53 -7.76
C TYR A 473 11.00 -9.64 -8.75
N ALA A 474 10.73 -9.39 -10.05
CA ALA A 474 11.75 -9.41 -11.09
C ALA A 474 12.85 -8.37 -10.85
N VAL A 475 14.09 -8.71 -11.20
CA VAL A 475 15.26 -7.86 -11.03
C VAL A 475 16.06 -7.67 -12.32
N THR A 476 16.71 -6.54 -12.45
CA THR A 476 17.65 -6.25 -13.54
C THR A 476 19.07 -6.14 -12.97
N VAL A 477 20.00 -6.92 -13.52
CA VAL A 477 21.43 -6.93 -13.17
C VAL A 477 22.19 -6.07 -14.16
N ASN A 478 23.03 -5.17 -13.64
CA ASN A 478 23.92 -4.32 -14.42
C ASN A 478 25.34 -4.36 -13.86
N VAL A 479 26.33 -4.55 -14.75
CA VAL A 479 27.75 -4.69 -14.43
C VAL A 479 28.58 -3.73 -15.28
N THR A 480 29.43 -2.92 -14.64
CA THR A 480 30.33 -1.98 -15.30
C THR A 480 31.80 -2.30 -15.02
N PHE A 481 32.68 -1.97 -15.98
CA PHE A 481 34.13 -2.19 -15.90
C PHE A 481 34.89 -0.86 -16.16
N LYS A 482 36.03 -0.66 -15.49
CA LYS A 482 36.92 0.52 -15.62
C LYS A 482 38.35 0.12 -15.98
N THR A 483 39.15 1.05 -16.49
CA THR A 483 40.54 0.79 -16.92
C THR A 483 41.49 0.55 -15.75
N ASN A 484 42.37 -0.45 -15.86
CA ASN A 484 43.42 -0.72 -14.88
C ASN A 484 44.42 0.44 -14.86
N THR A 485 44.52 1.16 -13.74
CA THR A 485 45.53 2.21 -13.59
C THR A 485 46.80 1.58 -13.01
N PRO A 486 47.95 1.60 -13.69
CA PRO A 486 49.17 1.01 -13.15
C PRO A 486 49.72 1.88 -12.01
N THR A 487 49.60 1.41 -10.77
CA THR A 487 50.33 1.99 -9.63
C THR A 487 51.78 1.50 -9.67
N ASN A 488 52.68 2.34 -10.19
CA ASN A 488 54.12 2.15 -10.02
C ASN A 488 54.51 2.46 -8.56
N SER A 489 54.83 1.41 -7.81
CA SER A 489 55.54 1.50 -6.53
C SER A 489 57.05 1.57 -6.79
N GLY A 490 57.65 2.75 -6.60
CA GLY A 490 59.09 2.95 -6.57
C GLY A 490 59.44 4.04 -5.57
N GLY A 491 60.07 3.67 -4.46
CA GLY A 491 60.54 4.62 -3.46
C GLY A 491 61.88 5.25 -3.83
N SER A 492 62.07 6.53 -3.51
CA SER A 492 63.25 7.05 -2.79
C SER A 492 63.11 8.55 -2.48
N SER A 493 63.76 8.93 -1.38
CA SER A 493 63.98 10.19 -0.67
C SER A 493 64.10 11.53 -1.44
N GLY A 494 63.75 12.63 -0.74
CA GLY A 494 64.21 14.00 -1.01
C GLY A 494 63.19 15.08 -0.65
N GLY A 495 63.45 15.86 0.39
CA GLY A 495 62.53 16.89 0.90
C GLY A 495 62.56 18.24 0.17
N SER A 496 61.51 19.04 0.36
CA SER A 496 61.49 20.49 0.64
C SER A 496 60.08 21.03 0.42
N GLY A 497 59.68 22.03 1.20
CA GLY A 497 58.30 22.47 1.36
C GLY A 497 57.69 23.16 0.16
N GLY A 498 56.39 22.92 0.01
CA GLY A 498 55.49 23.58 -0.94
C GLY A 498 54.06 23.30 -0.49
N SER A 499 53.35 24.37 -0.11
CA SER A 499 51.98 24.38 0.40
C SER A 499 51.05 23.51 -0.46
N SER A 500 50.71 22.31 0.02
CA SER A 500 49.79 21.40 -0.65
C SER A 500 48.37 21.79 -0.29
N ALA A 501 47.62 22.27 -1.28
CA ALA A 501 46.18 22.45 -1.17
C ALA A 501 45.55 21.11 -0.81
N SER A 502 44.91 21.06 0.36
CA SER A 502 44.07 19.94 0.80
C SER A 502 43.04 19.68 -0.31
N THR A 503 43.20 18.59 -1.07
CA THR A 503 42.22 18.17 -2.05
C THR A 503 41.02 17.62 -1.29
N THR A 504 40.04 18.48 -1.05
CA THR A 504 38.79 18.11 -0.38
C THR A 504 38.06 17.04 -1.20
N PRO A 505 37.59 15.94 -0.58
CA PRO A 505 36.89 14.87 -1.31
C PRO A 505 35.60 15.38 -1.98
N ALA A 506 35.39 14.98 -3.24
CA ALA A 506 34.13 15.19 -3.93
C ALA A 506 33.03 14.34 -3.25
N ALA A 507 31.88 14.96 -2.99
CA ALA A 507 30.72 14.33 -2.37
C ALA A 507 29.61 14.11 -3.42
N PRO A 508 28.92 12.96 -3.40
CA PRO A 508 27.81 12.71 -4.32
C PRO A 508 26.59 13.55 -3.95
N VAL A 509 25.88 14.04 -4.97
CA VAL A 509 24.52 14.57 -4.88
C VAL A 509 23.68 13.81 -5.89
N ILE A 510 22.52 13.29 -5.49
CA ILE A 510 21.68 12.47 -6.35
C ILE A 510 20.53 13.35 -6.83
N VAL A 511 20.37 13.54 -8.14
CA VAL A 511 19.30 14.35 -8.73
C VAL A 511 18.46 13.43 -9.61
N SER A 512 17.18 13.27 -9.26
CA SER A 512 16.25 12.36 -9.97
C SER A 512 16.84 10.94 -10.12
N GLY A 513 17.40 10.39 -9.05
CA GLY A 513 18.04 9.06 -9.03
C GLY A 513 19.43 8.98 -9.67
N LYS A 514 19.93 10.05 -10.31
CA LYS A 514 21.26 10.08 -10.94
C LYS A 514 22.31 10.66 -10.00
N THR A 515 23.38 9.92 -9.74
CA THR A 515 24.50 10.39 -8.91
C THR A 515 25.38 11.38 -9.67
N GLU A 516 25.52 12.58 -9.12
CA GLU A 516 26.29 13.70 -9.64
C GLU A 516 27.42 14.06 -8.67
N SER A 517 28.65 14.16 -9.17
CA SER A 517 29.82 14.56 -8.35
C SER A 517 29.94 16.08 -8.26
N ILE A 518 28.94 16.70 -7.64
CA ILE A 518 28.78 18.16 -7.57
C ILE A 518 28.82 18.70 -6.14
N GLY A 519 29.02 17.85 -5.13
CA GLY A 519 29.24 18.25 -3.74
C GLY A 519 30.71 18.27 -3.35
N LYS A 520 31.03 19.02 -2.30
CA LYS A 520 32.35 19.07 -1.64
C LYS A 520 32.16 18.80 -0.15
N SER A 521 32.80 17.75 0.38
CA SER A 521 32.66 17.36 1.78
C SER A 521 33.79 17.91 2.65
N GLU A 522 33.45 18.66 3.69
CA GLU A 522 34.37 19.20 4.68
C GLU A 522 33.98 18.69 6.07
N ALA A 523 34.95 18.22 6.85
CA ALA A 523 34.70 17.71 8.19
C ALA A 523 35.47 18.52 9.24
N THR A 524 34.78 18.92 10.30
CA THR A 524 35.35 19.47 11.53
C THR A 524 35.27 18.42 12.65
N THR A 525 35.65 18.79 13.87
CA THR A 525 35.54 17.90 15.05
C THR A 525 34.10 17.42 15.29
N ASN A 526 33.11 18.28 15.06
CA ASN A 526 31.71 18.04 15.45
C ASN A 526 30.72 18.01 14.29
N GLU A 527 31.16 18.36 13.08
CA GLU A 527 30.28 18.51 11.92
C GLU A 527 30.91 17.97 10.65
N THR A 528 30.13 17.25 9.84
CA THR A 528 30.43 17.04 8.43
C THR A 528 29.50 17.91 7.60
N LYS A 529 30.06 18.72 6.71
CA LYS A 529 29.33 19.62 5.83
C LYS A 529 29.57 19.26 4.37
N VAL A 530 28.50 19.06 3.60
CA VAL A 530 28.56 18.95 2.14
C VAL A 530 28.06 20.25 1.52
N THR A 531 28.95 20.95 0.81
CA THR A 531 28.59 22.17 0.05
C THR A 531 28.41 21.80 -1.41
N VAL A 532 27.26 22.14 -2.00
CA VAL A 532 26.94 21.79 -3.39
C VAL A 532 27.28 22.94 -4.34
N ASP A 533 27.87 22.61 -5.50
CA ASP A 533 28.08 23.55 -6.59
C ASP A 533 26.72 24.00 -7.17
N SER A 534 26.33 25.22 -6.81
CA SER A 534 25.02 25.81 -7.17
C SER A 534 24.77 25.85 -8.68
N ASN A 535 25.78 26.15 -9.49
CA ASN A 535 25.60 26.31 -10.93
C ASN A 535 25.34 24.94 -11.58
N LYS A 536 26.13 23.94 -11.20
CA LYS A 536 25.93 22.57 -11.67
C LYS A 536 24.60 22.01 -11.19
N LEU A 537 24.23 22.23 -9.92
CA LEU A 537 22.93 21.78 -9.41
C LEU A 537 21.77 22.42 -10.17
N THR A 538 21.85 23.72 -10.50
CA THR A 538 20.84 24.43 -11.31
C THR A 538 20.67 23.78 -12.69
N GLU A 539 21.77 23.43 -13.36
CA GLU A 539 21.72 22.74 -14.66
C GLU A 539 21.01 21.39 -14.54
N LYS A 540 21.35 20.60 -13.52
CA LYS A 540 20.73 19.29 -13.28
C LYS A 540 19.25 19.39 -12.96
N ILE A 541 18.85 20.32 -12.10
CA ILE A 541 17.45 20.65 -11.84
C ILE A 541 16.73 21.03 -13.14
N GLY A 542 17.38 21.80 -14.03
CA GLY A 542 16.84 22.19 -15.33
C GLY A 542 16.41 21.00 -16.20
N THR A 543 17.14 19.88 -16.13
CA THR A 543 16.84 18.63 -16.87
C THR A 543 16.04 17.60 -16.08
N ALA A 544 15.85 17.80 -14.76
CA ALA A 544 15.14 16.88 -13.89
C ALA A 544 13.62 16.82 -14.17
N GLU A 545 13.02 15.66 -13.91
CA GLU A 545 11.57 15.47 -14.00
C GLU A 545 10.84 16.24 -12.89
N LYS A 546 9.64 16.73 -13.21
CA LYS A 546 8.76 17.40 -12.24
C LYS A 546 8.39 16.41 -11.11
N GLY A 547 8.41 16.86 -9.86
CA GLY A 547 8.10 16.02 -8.69
C GLY A 547 9.24 15.12 -8.21
N SER A 548 10.40 15.11 -8.90
CA SER A 548 11.56 14.30 -8.50
C SER A 548 12.32 14.89 -7.30
N ASN A 549 13.32 14.16 -6.78
CA ASN A 549 14.09 14.57 -5.60
C ASN A 549 15.54 14.98 -5.91
N VAL A 550 16.10 15.79 -5.02
CA VAL A 550 17.55 16.02 -4.87
C VAL A 550 17.95 15.46 -3.51
N GLN A 551 18.74 14.39 -3.49
CA GLN A 551 19.26 13.79 -2.27
C GLN A 551 20.73 14.16 -2.06
N ILE A 552 21.06 14.62 -0.85
CA ILE A 552 22.42 14.96 -0.42
C ILE A 552 22.78 14.04 0.75
N PRO A 553 23.51 12.94 0.50
CA PRO A 553 24.08 12.11 1.54
C PRO A 553 25.22 12.86 2.26
N VAL A 554 25.15 12.90 3.59
CA VAL A 554 26.16 13.52 4.46
C VAL A 554 26.61 12.49 5.50
N SER A 555 27.92 12.30 5.65
CA SER A 555 28.47 11.33 6.62
C SER A 555 28.01 11.66 8.04
N ASP A 556 27.56 10.64 8.75
CA ASP A 556 27.09 10.71 10.15
C ASP A 556 28.19 10.35 11.16
N SER A 557 29.45 10.38 10.74
CA SER A 557 30.63 10.12 11.57
C SER A 557 30.88 11.19 12.66
N ARG A 558 30.10 12.27 12.64
CA ARG A 558 30.16 13.42 13.55
C ARG A 558 28.78 13.67 14.15
N SER A 559 28.71 14.51 15.19
CA SER A 559 27.44 14.85 15.85
C SER A 559 26.47 15.62 14.95
N ALA A 560 26.96 16.38 13.97
CA ALA A 560 26.16 17.15 13.02
C ALA A 560 26.51 16.81 11.57
N ALA A 561 25.48 16.77 10.73
CA ALA A 561 25.57 16.55 9.30
C ALA A 561 24.81 17.68 8.59
N THR A 562 25.53 18.48 7.80
CA THR A 562 24.98 19.67 7.14
C THR A 562 25.10 19.54 5.62
N ALA A 563 24.00 19.80 4.92
CA ALA A 563 24.02 20.04 3.48
C ALA A 563 23.81 21.53 3.21
N GLU A 564 24.64 22.11 2.34
CA GLU A 564 24.54 23.51 1.95
C GLU A 564 24.30 23.65 0.43
N ILE A 565 23.22 24.35 0.10
CA ILE A 565 22.85 24.81 -1.25
C ILE A 565 22.63 26.33 -1.21
N VAL A 566 22.11 26.95 -2.26
CA VAL A 566 21.69 28.37 -2.22
C VAL A 566 20.18 28.54 -2.42
N VAL A 567 19.63 29.69 -2.02
CA VAL A 567 18.19 30.01 -2.19
C VAL A 567 17.75 29.84 -3.64
N LYS A 568 18.59 30.21 -4.62
CA LYS A 568 18.28 29.99 -6.03
C LYS A 568 18.01 28.51 -6.36
N ASN A 569 18.76 27.57 -5.79
CA ASN A 569 18.50 26.14 -6.03
C ASN A 569 17.16 25.71 -5.42
N VAL A 570 16.80 26.25 -4.24
CA VAL A 570 15.49 26.02 -3.62
C VAL A 570 14.37 26.53 -4.52
N GLU A 571 14.49 27.75 -5.06
CA GLU A 571 13.51 28.33 -5.98
C GLU A 571 13.38 27.54 -7.30
N ASP A 572 14.50 27.07 -7.85
CA ASP A 572 14.50 26.29 -9.08
C ASP A 572 13.89 24.89 -8.87
N MET A 573 14.13 24.25 -7.72
CA MET A 573 13.45 23.03 -7.31
C MET A 573 11.96 23.25 -7.08
N ALA A 574 11.57 24.36 -6.45
CA ALA A 574 10.18 24.67 -6.14
C ALA A 574 9.33 24.85 -7.41
N LYS A 575 9.88 25.45 -8.47
CA LYS A 575 9.21 25.56 -9.78
C LYS A 575 8.88 24.21 -10.42
N LYS A 576 9.57 23.14 -9.98
CA LYS A 576 9.38 21.77 -10.46
C LYS A 576 8.73 20.86 -9.42
N ASP A 577 8.17 21.41 -8.34
CA ASP A 577 7.59 20.65 -7.23
C ASP A 577 8.55 19.58 -6.66
N MET A 578 9.86 19.88 -6.63
CA MET A 578 10.89 18.93 -6.19
C MET A 578 11.10 18.94 -4.67
N THR A 579 11.57 17.81 -4.14
CA THR A 579 11.93 17.62 -2.73
C THR A 579 13.44 17.56 -2.54
N LEU A 580 13.97 18.30 -1.56
CA LEU A 580 15.35 18.19 -1.10
C LEU A 580 15.42 17.19 0.06
N GLU A 581 16.17 16.11 -0.10
CA GLU A 581 16.42 15.12 0.95
C GLU A 581 17.86 15.24 1.46
N VAL A 582 18.05 15.50 2.75
CA VAL A 582 19.37 15.37 3.39
C VAL A 582 19.39 14.07 4.17
N LYS A 583 20.33 13.18 3.86
CA LYS A 583 20.42 11.86 4.48
C LYS A 583 21.70 11.73 5.30
N SER A 584 21.57 11.34 6.56
CA SER A 584 22.69 11.12 7.47
C SER A 584 22.48 9.84 8.28
N GLY A 585 23.22 8.79 7.93
CA GLY A 585 23.09 7.47 8.57
C GLY A 585 21.68 6.92 8.44
N ASN A 586 21.03 6.73 9.60
CA ASN A 586 19.67 6.19 9.74
C ASN A 586 18.59 7.29 9.73
N VAL A 587 18.94 8.55 9.47
CA VAL A 587 18.02 9.70 9.48
C VAL A 587 17.93 10.35 8.10
N SER A 588 16.73 10.67 7.64
CA SER A 588 16.48 11.53 6.49
C SER A 588 15.70 12.79 6.90
N TYR A 589 15.99 13.90 6.23
CA TYR A 589 15.22 15.13 6.30
C TYR A 589 14.74 15.50 4.89
N GLU A 590 13.45 15.34 4.65
CA GLU A 590 12.79 15.47 3.35
C GLU A 590 11.99 16.77 3.32
N LEU A 591 12.55 17.77 2.64
CA LEU A 591 12.05 19.14 2.51
C LEU A 591 11.46 19.39 1.13
N PRO A 592 10.11 19.33 0.98
CA PRO A 592 9.45 19.87 -0.18
C PRO A 592 9.83 21.34 -0.34
N THR A 593 10.45 21.69 -1.47
CA THR A 593 11.06 23.03 -1.61
C THR A 593 10.03 24.16 -1.72
N THR A 594 8.80 23.82 -2.12
CA THR A 594 7.62 24.71 -2.07
C THR A 594 7.16 25.04 -0.65
N ALA A 595 7.66 24.33 0.37
CA ALA A 595 7.33 24.59 1.77
C ALA A 595 8.02 25.84 2.35
N MET A 596 9.08 26.33 1.69
CA MET A 596 9.93 27.44 2.15
C MET A 596 9.54 28.76 1.50
N ASP A 597 9.25 29.79 2.30
CA ASP A 597 9.05 31.15 1.81
C ASP A 597 10.41 31.84 1.57
N THR A 598 10.99 31.64 0.39
CA THR A 598 12.28 32.24 0.03
C THR A 598 12.21 33.76 -0.07
N THR A 599 11.04 34.34 -0.35
CA THR A 599 10.85 35.79 -0.46
C THR A 599 11.03 36.45 0.91
N LEU A 600 10.42 35.89 1.96
CA LEU A 600 10.61 36.35 3.33
C LEU A 600 12.05 36.17 3.82
N VAL A 601 12.70 35.06 3.45
CA VAL A 601 14.12 34.80 3.78
C VAL A 601 15.02 35.88 3.17
N MET A 602 14.90 36.12 1.86
CA MET A 602 15.69 37.12 1.13
C MET A 602 15.48 38.53 1.71
N LYS A 603 14.23 38.88 2.01
CA LYS A 603 13.87 40.17 2.64
C LYS A 603 14.50 40.33 4.03
N SER A 604 14.43 39.30 4.87
CA SER A 604 14.97 39.32 6.24
C SER A 604 16.49 39.47 6.26
N LEU A 605 17.17 38.90 5.26
CA LEU A 605 18.62 39.00 5.09
C LEU A 605 19.06 40.30 4.37
N GLY A 606 18.14 41.00 3.70
CA GLY A 606 18.46 42.16 2.86
C GLY A 606 19.24 41.78 1.60
N ALA A 607 19.05 40.56 1.10
CA ALA A 607 19.70 40.04 -0.10
C ALA A 607 18.85 40.32 -1.35
N SER A 608 19.50 40.64 -2.46
CA SER A 608 18.84 40.85 -3.77
C SER A 608 19.15 39.75 -4.79
N ASP A 609 20.10 38.87 -4.49
CA ASP A 609 20.61 37.84 -5.40
C ASP A 609 20.57 36.47 -4.72
N ALA A 610 19.56 35.67 -5.08
CA ALA A 610 19.31 34.36 -4.48
C ALA A 610 20.45 33.34 -4.74
N SER A 611 21.31 33.58 -5.73
CA SER A 611 22.47 32.72 -6.00
C SER A 611 23.60 32.90 -4.98
N LYS A 612 23.56 33.95 -4.17
CA LYS A 612 24.59 34.31 -3.17
C LYS A 612 24.16 34.06 -1.72
N VAL A 613 23.00 33.46 -1.51
CA VAL A 613 22.46 33.21 -0.16
C VAL A 613 22.49 31.70 0.11
N PRO A 614 23.54 31.20 0.79
CA PRO A 614 23.58 29.84 1.28
C PRO A 614 22.39 29.49 2.17
N VAL A 615 21.86 28.29 1.98
CA VAL A 615 20.88 27.63 2.83
C VAL A 615 21.51 26.35 3.35
N SER A 616 21.66 26.26 4.67
CA SER A 616 22.22 25.10 5.36
C SER A 616 21.10 24.30 6.02
N VAL A 617 20.99 23.02 5.67
CA VAL A 617 20.08 22.04 6.27
C VAL A 617 20.92 21.10 7.13
N THR A 618 20.71 21.14 8.44
CA THR A 618 21.53 20.41 9.41
C THR A 618 20.69 19.39 10.18
N ILE A 619 21.22 18.18 10.27
CA ILE A 619 20.74 17.09 11.14
C ILE A 619 21.78 16.90 12.23
N LYS A 620 21.38 17.06 13.50
CA LYS A 620 22.28 16.92 14.64
C LYS A 620 21.74 15.90 15.64
N LYS A 621 22.54 14.85 15.89
CA LYS A 621 22.26 13.85 16.92
C LYS A 621 22.59 14.47 18.29
N LEU A 622 21.68 14.38 19.25
CA LEU A 622 21.84 14.92 20.60
C LEU A 622 21.93 13.81 21.64
N ASP A 623 22.47 14.14 22.81
CA ASP A 623 22.46 13.24 23.96
C ASP A 623 21.03 13.02 24.48
N GLU A 624 20.75 11.80 24.94
CA GLU A 624 19.44 11.40 25.47
C GLU A 624 18.95 12.29 26.62
N SER A 625 19.87 12.84 27.42
CA SER A 625 19.57 13.75 28.53
C SER A 625 18.94 15.09 28.10
N THR A 626 18.97 15.42 26.80
CA THR A 626 18.40 16.66 26.27
C THR A 626 16.87 16.70 26.40
N VAL A 627 16.21 15.55 26.33
CA VAL A 627 14.75 15.43 26.43
C VAL A 627 14.38 14.46 27.55
N THR A 628 13.73 14.97 28.58
CA THR A 628 13.18 14.16 29.68
C THR A 628 11.71 13.86 29.41
N VAL A 629 11.32 12.59 29.51
CA VAL A 629 9.93 12.13 29.33
C VAL A 629 9.40 11.67 30.67
N GLU A 630 8.51 12.46 31.28
CA GLU A 630 7.79 12.05 32.48
C GLU A 630 6.83 10.90 32.15
N ASN A 631 6.86 9.83 32.97
CA ASN A 631 6.02 8.64 32.83
C ASN A 631 6.10 7.95 31.47
N GLY A 632 7.23 8.07 30.77
CA GLY A 632 7.48 7.44 29.49
C GLY A 632 8.96 7.10 29.28
N LYS A 633 9.29 6.66 28.07
CA LYS A 633 10.67 6.29 27.68
C LYS A 633 11.04 6.94 26.36
N LEU A 634 12.27 7.39 26.26
CA LEU A 634 12.88 7.75 24.98
C LEU A 634 13.26 6.45 24.24
N ILE A 635 12.97 6.37 22.94
CA ILE A 635 13.22 5.16 22.13
C ILE A 635 14.52 5.23 21.35
N VAL A 636 14.89 6.42 20.89
CA VAL A 636 16.15 6.73 20.21
C VAL A 636 16.67 8.10 20.67
N PRO A 637 17.98 8.37 20.58
CA PRO A 637 18.53 9.69 20.87
C PRO A 637 17.79 10.81 20.11
N PRO A 638 17.53 11.98 20.73
CA PRO A 638 16.82 13.06 20.07
C PRO A 638 17.62 13.61 18.89
N VAL A 639 16.92 14.07 17.86
CA VAL A 639 17.54 14.64 16.67
C VAL A 639 17.04 16.07 16.47
N GLU A 640 17.98 17.01 16.39
CA GLU A 640 17.74 18.40 16.05
C GLU A 640 17.84 18.58 14.54
N PHE A 641 16.81 19.21 13.96
CA PHE A 641 16.76 19.57 12.55
C PHE A 641 16.65 21.08 12.45
N THR A 642 17.62 21.71 11.77
CA THR A 642 17.65 23.16 11.58
C THR A 642 17.85 23.50 10.11
N VAL A 643 17.14 24.53 9.64
CA VAL A 643 17.38 25.14 8.33
C VAL A 643 17.70 26.60 8.53
N THR A 644 18.85 27.04 8.06
CA THR A 644 19.31 28.42 8.18
C THR A 644 19.72 28.98 6.84
N ALA A 645 19.58 30.29 6.67
CA ALA A 645 20.10 31.02 5.52
C ALA A 645 21.02 32.15 6.00
N THR A 646 22.17 32.33 5.36
CA THR A 646 23.18 33.30 5.79
C THR A 646 23.57 34.22 4.64
N TYR A 647 23.60 35.53 4.88
CA TYR A 647 24.07 36.53 3.92
C TYR A 647 24.57 37.78 4.62
N GLY A 648 25.71 38.33 4.18
CA GLY A 648 26.25 39.58 4.73
C GLY A 648 26.51 39.56 6.24
N GLY A 649 26.88 38.40 6.80
CA GLY A 649 27.11 38.21 8.24
C GLY A 649 25.83 38.10 9.09
N LYS A 650 24.65 38.15 8.48
CA LYS A 650 23.36 37.86 9.13
C LYS A 650 22.94 36.43 8.84
N THR A 651 22.40 35.75 9.85
CA THR A 651 21.81 34.41 9.73
C THR A 651 20.36 34.46 10.16
N VAL A 652 19.48 33.87 9.36
CA VAL A 652 18.06 33.69 9.66
C VAL A 652 17.76 32.20 9.73
N GLU A 653 17.12 31.77 10.81
CA GLU A 653 16.58 30.42 10.92
C GLU A 653 15.17 30.38 10.31
N ILE A 654 14.94 29.40 9.44
CA ILE A 654 13.62 29.13 8.88
C ILE A 654 12.87 28.23 9.86
N LYS A 655 12.04 28.86 10.71
CA LYS A 655 11.37 28.18 11.83
C LYS A 655 10.08 27.47 11.44
N GLY A 656 9.41 27.88 10.36
CA GLY A 656 8.10 27.38 9.95
C GLY A 656 7.99 27.11 8.46
N PHE A 657 7.08 26.21 8.10
CA PHE A 657 6.84 25.74 6.74
C PHE A 657 5.35 25.84 6.35
N SER A 658 5.08 26.14 5.08
CA SER A 658 3.71 26.28 4.55
C SER A 658 2.94 24.96 4.46
N GLN A 659 3.64 23.83 4.53
CA GLN A 659 3.11 22.47 4.46
C GLN A 659 3.95 21.50 5.34
N TYR A 660 3.55 20.24 5.47
CA TYR A 660 4.31 19.29 6.28
C TYR A 660 5.67 18.98 5.68
N VAL A 661 6.69 18.94 6.53
CA VAL A 661 8.03 18.50 6.19
C VAL A 661 8.31 17.19 6.90
N GLN A 662 8.86 16.21 6.18
CA GLN A 662 9.01 14.84 6.66
C GLN A 662 10.42 14.62 7.20
N ARG A 663 10.53 13.95 8.35
CA ARG A 663 11.79 13.50 8.93
C ARG A 663 11.65 12.03 9.23
N SER A 664 12.46 11.18 8.61
CA SER A 664 12.35 9.73 8.80
C SER A 664 13.54 9.24 9.61
N ILE A 665 13.26 8.47 10.66
CA ILE A 665 14.27 7.79 11.46
C ILE A 665 14.06 6.29 11.27
N GLU A 666 15.06 5.60 10.76
CA GLU A 666 15.06 4.15 10.71
C GLU A 666 15.27 3.58 12.12
N ILE A 667 14.45 2.59 12.44
CA ILE A 667 14.29 1.97 13.75
C ILE A 667 14.23 0.45 13.62
N SER A 668 14.41 -0.27 14.73
CA SER A 668 14.20 -1.72 14.77
C SER A 668 12.71 -2.06 14.83
N LYS A 669 12.38 -3.34 14.57
CA LYS A 669 11.01 -3.85 14.72
C LYS A 669 10.50 -3.71 16.16
N GLU A 670 11.37 -3.94 17.14
CA GLU A 670 11.06 -3.83 18.57
C GLU A 670 10.78 -2.37 18.96
N GLN A 671 11.57 -1.43 18.42
CA GLN A 671 11.32 0.00 18.61
C GLN A 671 10.01 0.43 17.95
N ALA A 672 9.72 -0.07 16.75
CA ALA A 672 8.47 0.21 16.04
C ALA A 672 7.23 -0.17 16.86
N ALA A 673 7.27 -1.32 17.54
CA ALA A 673 6.18 -1.77 18.41
C ALA A 673 6.00 -0.90 19.67
N GLN A 674 7.01 -0.13 20.08
CA GLN A 674 6.98 0.67 21.30
C GLN A 674 6.64 2.15 21.06
N ILE A 675 6.95 2.69 19.89
CA ILE A 675 6.79 4.13 19.62
C ILE A 675 5.33 4.54 19.76
N THR A 676 5.08 5.50 20.65
CA THR A 676 3.79 6.19 20.76
C THR A 676 3.73 7.34 19.77
N THR A 677 4.70 8.25 19.82
CA THR A 677 4.78 9.42 18.93
C THR A 677 6.16 10.07 19.03
N ALA A 678 6.49 10.93 18.07
CA ALA A 678 7.48 11.98 18.27
C ALA A 678 6.90 13.11 19.12
N VAL A 679 7.79 13.79 19.86
CA VAL A 679 7.47 15.00 20.63
C VAL A 679 8.51 16.10 20.43
N VAL A 680 8.06 17.33 20.65
CA VAL A 680 8.88 18.54 20.78
C VAL A 680 8.73 19.07 22.21
N LYS A 681 9.82 19.47 22.84
CA LYS A 681 9.79 20.18 24.13
C LYS A 681 9.53 21.67 23.89
N ASN A 682 8.40 22.16 24.36
CA ASN A 682 8.06 23.58 24.32
C ASN A 682 8.95 24.39 25.29
N GLN A 683 8.93 25.72 25.16
CA GLN A 683 9.72 26.62 26.01
C GLN A 683 9.33 26.54 27.50
N ASP A 684 8.07 26.23 27.79
CA ASP A 684 7.55 26.02 29.15
C ASP A 684 7.92 24.63 29.73
N GLY A 685 8.67 23.83 28.98
CA GLY A 685 9.11 22.48 29.38
C GLY A 685 8.13 21.37 29.04
N THR A 686 6.91 21.69 28.59
CA THR A 686 5.90 20.68 28.24
C THR A 686 6.26 19.94 26.95
N LEU A 687 5.85 18.68 26.84
CA LEU A 687 6.04 17.88 25.62
C LEU A 687 4.80 17.94 24.73
N ARG A 688 5.01 18.38 23.49
CA ARG A 688 3.99 18.50 22.45
C ARG A 688 4.05 17.32 21.49
N HIS A 689 2.91 16.73 21.19
CA HIS A 689 2.74 15.76 20.10
C HIS A 689 3.29 16.30 18.78
N VAL A 690 3.88 15.43 17.97
CA VAL A 690 4.13 15.69 16.55
C VAL A 690 3.67 14.46 15.76
N PRO A 691 2.82 14.61 14.72
CA PRO A 691 2.30 13.48 13.98
C PRO A 691 3.40 12.55 13.50
N THR A 692 3.24 11.28 13.83
CA THR A 692 4.25 10.25 13.60
C THR A 692 3.59 9.01 13.04
N TYR A 693 4.05 8.61 11.85
CA TYR A 693 3.61 7.42 11.14
C TYR A 693 4.73 6.37 11.17
N VAL A 694 4.46 5.22 11.78
CA VAL A 694 5.40 4.09 11.82
C VAL A 694 5.04 3.12 10.71
N TYR A 695 6.02 2.78 9.87
CA TYR A 695 5.79 1.92 8.70
C TYR A 695 6.99 1.03 8.39
N GLN A 696 6.71 -0.04 7.64
CA GLN A 696 7.73 -0.91 7.10
C GLN A 696 7.92 -0.62 5.61
N LYS A 697 9.17 -0.47 5.19
CA LYS A 697 9.56 -0.34 3.78
C LYS A 697 10.81 -1.17 3.55
N ASP A 698 10.77 -2.06 2.56
CA ASP A 698 11.88 -2.96 2.22
C ASP A 698 12.37 -3.79 3.43
N GLY A 699 11.44 -4.27 4.26
CA GLY A 699 11.74 -5.06 5.46
C GLY A 699 12.27 -4.24 6.65
N ARG A 700 12.59 -2.96 6.47
CA ARG A 700 13.11 -2.05 7.49
C ARG A 700 11.99 -1.18 8.06
N TRP A 701 12.10 -0.84 9.34
CA TRP A 701 11.10 -0.02 10.02
C TRP A 701 11.55 1.43 10.07
N PHE A 702 10.59 2.34 9.88
CA PHE A 702 10.82 3.78 9.92
C PHE A 702 9.75 4.46 10.75
N ALA A 703 10.14 5.48 11.50
CA ALA A 703 9.23 6.47 12.06
C ALA A 703 9.34 7.76 11.24
N ARG A 704 8.27 8.08 10.50
CA ARG A 704 8.13 9.34 9.76
C ARG A 704 7.46 10.38 10.66
N ILE A 705 8.19 11.44 10.96
CA ILE A 705 7.74 12.59 11.75
C ILE A 705 7.31 13.69 10.78
N ASN A 706 6.01 14.02 10.79
CA ASN A 706 5.42 15.06 9.97
C ASN A 706 5.35 16.36 10.78
N SER A 707 6.22 17.34 10.48
CA SER A 707 6.22 18.62 11.20
C SER A 707 6.39 19.82 10.29
N ARG A 708 5.69 20.90 10.65
CA ARG A 708 5.72 22.21 9.98
C ARG A 708 6.70 23.18 10.62
N THR A 709 7.48 22.76 11.62
CA THR A 709 8.50 23.60 12.27
C THR A 709 9.86 22.91 12.31
N ASN A 710 10.92 23.66 12.59
CA ASN A 710 12.21 23.10 12.99
C ASN A 710 12.33 23.02 14.51
N SER A 711 12.97 21.97 15.00
CA SER A 711 13.08 21.66 16.43
C SER A 711 14.01 20.47 16.68
N THR A 712 14.25 20.19 17.95
CA THR A 712 14.60 18.86 18.46
C THR A 712 13.36 17.98 18.53
N TYR A 713 13.44 16.78 17.95
CA TYR A 713 12.39 15.76 17.98
C TYR A 713 12.88 14.53 18.73
N ALA A 714 12.01 13.96 19.55
CA ALA A 714 12.28 12.75 20.32
C ALA A 714 11.16 11.72 20.09
N LEU A 715 11.50 10.49 19.70
CA LEU A 715 10.54 9.39 19.65
C LEU A 715 10.36 8.81 21.04
N ILE A 716 9.12 8.75 21.51
CA ILE A 716 8.79 8.31 22.87
C ILE A 716 7.84 7.13 22.87
N HIS A 717 7.94 6.31 23.91
CA HIS A 717 6.89 5.42 24.38
C HIS A 717 6.23 6.03 25.61
N ASN A 718 4.92 6.15 25.56
CA ASN A 718 4.05 6.67 26.61
C ASN A 718 2.71 5.95 26.51
N GLU A 719 2.19 5.50 27.65
CA GLU A 719 0.89 4.83 27.73
C GLU A 719 0.01 5.57 28.74
N THR A 720 -1.25 5.74 28.38
CA THR A 720 -2.25 6.40 29.22
C THR A 720 -3.57 5.69 29.07
N ALA A 721 -4.22 5.40 30.19
CA ALA A 721 -5.52 4.77 30.26
C ALA A 721 -6.36 5.43 31.36
N PHE A 722 -7.68 5.36 31.23
CA PHE A 722 -8.61 5.97 32.17
C PHE A 722 -9.61 4.94 32.68
N ALA A 723 -9.79 4.89 34.01
CA ALA A 723 -10.65 3.90 34.65
C ALA A 723 -12.12 4.05 34.22
N ASP A 724 -12.57 5.28 34.00
CA ASP A 724 -13.93 5.57 33.56
C ASP A 724 -14.16 5.35 32.06
N ALA A 725 -13.11 5.09 31.27
CA ALA A 725 -13.22 4.75 29.85
C ALA A 725 -13.27 3.22 29.62
N GLN A 726 -12.87 2.42 30.60
CA GLN A 726 -12.80 0.96 30.48
C GLN A 726 -14.15 0.35 30.09
N GLY A 727 -14.15 -0.52 29.08
CA GLY A 727 -15.34 -1.19 28.53
C GLY A 727 -16.25 -0.28 27.68
N LYS A 728 -15.91 1.00 27.49
CA LYS A 728 -16.67 1.92 26.64
C LYS A 728 -16.14 1.90 25.21
N TRP A 729 -17.02 2.21 24.26
CA TRP A 729 -16.69 2.23 22.82
C TRP A 729 -15.48 3.12 22.46
N TYR A 730 -15.18 4.11 23.30
CA TYR A 730 -14.09 5.06 23.10
C TYR A 730 -12.81 4.72 23.88
N GLU A 731 -12.74 3.61 24.62
CA GLU A 731 -11.59 3.26 25.47
C GLU A 731 -10.25 3.34 24.73
N ASN A 732 -10.14 2.62 23.61
CA ASN A 732 -8.92 2.56 22.82
C ASN A 732 -8.59 3.91 22.17
N ILE A 733 -9.63 4.64 21.74
CA ILE A 733 -9.49 5.94 21.07
C ILE A 733 -8.89 6.97 22.03
N VAL A 734 -9.45 7.07 23.24
CA VAL A 734 -9.00 8.08 24.22
C VAL A 734 -7.66 7.71 24.82
N SER A 735 -7.38 6.41 25.00
CA SER A 735 -6.08 5.93 25.44
C SER A 735 -4.99 6.27 24.41
N GLU A 736 -5.26 6.05 23.12
CA GLU A 736 -4.32 6.39 22.04
C GLU A 736 -4.06 7.90 21.96
N MET A 737 -5.12 8.70 21.93
CA MET A 737 -5.02 10.17 21.84
C MET A 737 -4.32 10.79 23.07
N ALA A 738 -4.55 10.23 24.26
CA ALA A 738 -3.88 10.68 25.48
C ALA A 738 -2.42 10.22 25.55
N SER A 739 -2.15 8.97 25.14
CA SER A 739 -0.79 8.44 25.02
C SER A 739 0.07 9.30 24.08
N ARG A 740 -0.53 9.82 23.00
CA ARG A 740 0.11 10.77 22.07
C ARG A 740 0.23 12.20 22.60
N LYS A 741 -0.29 12.52 23.79
CA LYS A 741 -0.36 13.87 24.39
C LYS A 741 -1.23 14.87 23.60
N ILE A 742 -2.22 14.37 22.87
CA ILE A 742 -3.16 15.21 22.09
C ILE A 742 -4.32 15.67 22.97
N ILE A 743 -4.82 14.79 23.83
CA ILE A 743 -5.93 15.06 24.76
C ILE A 743 -5.58 14.60 26.17
N ASN A 744 -5.88 15.42 27.17
CA ASN A 744 -5.64 15.09 28.57
C ASN A 744 -6.94 14.62 29.23
N GLY A 745 -6.83 13.77 30.26
CA GLY A 745 -7.94 13.46 31.17
C GLY A 745 -8.37 14.68 31.99
N LYS A 746 -9.54 14.59 32.63
CA LYS A 746 -9.96 15.56 33.66
C LYS A 746 -9.18 15.35 34.97
N SER A 747 -8.70 14.13 35.19
CA SER A 747 -7.70 13.75 36.18
C SER A 747 -6.77 12.68 35.61
N GLU A 748 -5.83 12.19 36.42
CA GLU A 748 -4.96 11.06 36.04
C GLU A 748 -5.75 9.78 35.74
N THR A 749 -6.94 9.60 36.33
CA THR A 749 -7.72 8.35 36.25
C THR A 749 -9.07 8.51 35.57
N SER A 750 -9.53 9.74 35.29
CA SER A 750 -10.84 10.01 34.67
C SER A 750 -10.73 10.87 33.41
N PHE A 751 -11.38 10.41 32.35
CA PHE A 751 -11.48 11.10 31.06
C PHE A 751 -12.77 11.90 30.88
N ASP A 752 -13.88 11.41 31.43
CA ASP A 752 -15.25 11.93 31.25
C ASP A 752 -15.66 12.09 29.77
N GLY A 753 -15.80 10.96 29.06
CA GLY A 753 -16.01 10.98 27.61
C GLY A 753 -17.35 11.55 27.14
N ASN A 754 -18.36 11.60 28.01
CA ASN A 754 -19.70 12.10 27.66
C ASN A 754 -19.87 13.60 27.91
N ALA A 755 -18.95 14.24 28.63
CA ALA A 755 -19.00 15.68 28.82
C ALA A 755 -18.83 16.44 27.50
N SER A 756 -19.68 17.44 27.29
CA SER A 756 -19.51 18.45 26.24
C SER A 756 -18.17 19.16 26.42
N ILE A 757 -17.57 19.59 25.32
CA ILE A 757 -16.36 20.41 25.35
C ILE A 757 -16.63 21.83 24.90
N THR A 758 -15.80 22.72 25.42
CA THR A 758 -15.77 24.11 25.01
C THR A 758 -15.09 24.28 23.65
N ARG A 759 -15.41 25.38 22.95
CA ARG A 759 -14.73 25.78 21.70
C ARG A 759 -13.22 25.93 21.88
N ALA A 760 -12.77 26.44 23.04
CA ALA A 760 -11.34 26.54 23.36
C ALA A 760 -10.68 25.17 23.53
N GLU A 761 -11.32 24.23 24.24
CA GLU A 761 -10.83 22.85 24.37
C GLU A 761 -10.72 22.17 23.00
N PHE A 762 -11.75 22.27 22.15
CA PHE A 762 -11.72 21.67 20.81
C PHE A 762 -10.58 22.25 19.96
N ALA A 763 -10.42 23.59 19.95
CA ALA A 763 -9.33 24.24 19.22
C ALA A 763 -7.96 23.77 19.71
N ALA A 764 -7.77 23.67 21.03
CA ALA A 764 -6.50 23.23 21.60
C ALA A 764 -6.17 21.76 21.27
N ILE A 765 -7.16 20.86 21.30
CA ILE A 765 -6.98 19.45 20.93
C ILE A 765 -6.65 19.34 19.44
N LEU A 766 -7.32 20.11 18.58
CA LEU A 766 -7.08 20.10 17.13
C LEU A 766 -5.68 20.61 16.76
N VAL A 767 -5.25 21.72 17.38
CA VAL A 767 -3.89 22.28 17.20
C VAL A 767 -2.82 21.28 17.64
N ARG A 768 -3.00 20.64 18.81
CA ARG A 768 -2.09 19.57 19.29
C ARG A 768 -2.10 18.35 18.38
N GLY A 769 -3.25 17.93 17.89
CA GLY A 769 -3.39 16.79 16.98
C GLY A 769 -2.61 16.99 15.67
N LEU A 770 -2.62 18.21 15.13
CA LEU A 770 -1.85 18.58 13.95
C LEU A 770 -0.34 18.82 14.24
N GLY A 771 0.09 18.71 15.51
CA GLY A 771 1.48 18.93 15.93
C GLY A 771 1.95 20.38 15.90
N LEU A 772 1.02 21.33 15.80
CA LEU A 772 1.32 22.76 15.69
C LEU A 772 1.73 23.33 17.06
N PRO A 773 2.62 24.34 17.10
CA PRO A 773 2.93 25.10 18.32
C PRO A 773 1.69 25.67 18.99
N THR A 774 1.79 25.99 20.29
CA THR A 774 0.67 26.56 21.07
C THR A 774 1.06 27.91 21.68
N ASP A 775 1.83 28.71 20.94
CA ASP A 775 2.41 30.00 21.32
C ASP A 775 1.95 31.14 20.40
N GLY A 776 0.92 30.91 19.58
CA GLY A 776 0.33 31.93 18.72
C GLY A 776 -0.33 33.06 19.51
N THR A 777 -0.65 34.15 18.81
CA THR A 777 -1.34 35.31 19.42
C THR A 777 -2.64 35.60 18.69
N CYS A 778 -3.65 36.10 19.40
CA CYS A 778 -4.92 36.52 18.81
C CYS A 778 -5.39 37.84 19.44
N SER A 779 -6.37 38.48 18.78
CA SER A 779 -6.94 39.77 19.20
C SER A 779 -8.42 39.69 19.52
N PHE A 780 -8.92 38.50 19.91
CA PHE A 780 -10.31 38.36 20.33
C PHE A 780 -10.56 39.09 21.64
N THR A 781 -11.70 39.77 21.74
CA THR A 781 -12.05 40.60 22.91
C THR A 781 -12.29 39.79 24.19
N ASP A 782 -12.57 38.48 24.05
CA ASP A 782 -12.91 37.55 25.12
C ASP A 782 -11.85 36.45 25.36
N VAL A 783 -10.64 36.62 24.81
CA VAL A 783 -9.48 35.73 25.05
C VAL A 783 -8.36 36.58 25.64
N LYS A 784 -7.99 36.33 26.90
CA LYS A 784 -6.90 37.03 27.57
C LYS A 784 -5.57 36.34 27.28
N ALA A 785 -4.47 37.10 27.33
CA ALA A 785 -3.14 36.56 27.03
C ALA A 785 -2.71 35.45 28.01
N ASP A 786 -3.17 35.50 29.25
CA ASP A 786 -2.88 34.55 30.34
C ASP A 786 -3.86 33.37 30.42
N ASP A 787 -4.90 33.33 29.58
CA ASP A 787 -5.77 32.15 29.51
C ASP A 787 -4.98 30.94 28.98
N TRP A 788 -5.16 29.76 29.59
CA TRP A 788 -4.40 28.55 29.22
C TRP A 788 -4.53 28.15 27.75
N TYR A 789 -5.63 28.55 27.10
CA TYR A 789 -5.93 28.28 25.69
C TYR A 789 -5.50 29.41 24.75
N SER A 790 -5.04 30.56 25.27
CA SER A 790 -4.78 31.77 24.47
C SER A 790 -3.82 31.49 23.31
N GLY A 791 -2.71 30.79 23.60
CA GLY A 791 -1.70 30.42 22.63
C GLY A 791 -2.22 29.44 21.58
N ALA A 792 -2.98 28.42 21.99
CA ALA A 792 -3.57 27.46 21.07
C ALA A 792 -4.65 28.08 20.16
N VAL A 793 -5.49 28.98 20.70
CA VAL A 793 -6.47 29.73 19.91
C VAL A 793 -5.76 30.69 18.96
N GLY A 794 -4.68 31.34 19.39
CA GLY A 794 -3.81 32.15 18.55
C GLY A 794 -3.28 31.37 17.35
N THR A 795 -2.70 30.20 17.59
CA THR A 795 -2.24 29.32 16.52
C THR A 795 -3.39 28.85 15.63
N ALA A 796 -4.55 28.53 16.20
CA ALA A 796 -5.73 28.14 15.42
C ALA A 796 -6.18 29.26 14.46
N VAL A 797 -6.02 30.53 14.83
CA VAL A 797 -6.28 31.67 13.95
C VAL A 797 -5.20 31.80 12.87
N GLU A 798 -3.93 31.75 13.27
CA GLU A 798 -2.78 31.87 12.35
C GLU A 798 -2.85 30.84 11.21
N TYR A 799 -3.23 29.61 11.54
CA TYR A 799 -3.35 28.52 10.59
C TYR A 799 -4.74 28.43 9.92
N GLY A 800 -5.66 29.36 10.21
CA GLY A 800 -6.97 29.43 9.59
C GLY A 800 -7.92 28.29 10.00
N LEU A 801 -7.71 27.67 11.16
CA LEU A 801 -8.64 26.70 11.76
C LEU A 801 -9.90 27.41 12.32
N VAL A 802 -9.71 28.64 12.81
CA VAL A 802 -10.74 29.46 13.48
C VAL A 802 -10.72 30.90 12.94
N ASN A 803 -11.91 31.47 12.71
CA ASN A 803 -12.06 32.87 12.28
C ASN A 803 -12.73 33.77 13.34
N GLY A 804 -13.23 33.20 14.46
CA GLY A 804 -14.06 33.91 15.42
C GLY A 804 -15.46 34.29 14.89
N TYR A 805 -16.20 35.06 15.68
CA TYR A 805 -17.51 35.62 15.32
C TYR A 805 -17.36 37.06 14.79
N SER A 806 -18.37 37.53 14.07
CA SER A 806 -18.38 38.86 13.42
C SER A 806 -18.28 40.05 14.39
N ASN A 807 -18.58 39.84 15.67
CA ASN A 807 -18.45 40.81 16.75
C ASN A 807 -17.02 40.91 17.33
N GLY A 808 -16.05 40.15 16.79
CA GLY A 808 -14.67 40.13 17.28
C GLY A 808 -14.45 39.26 18.54
N SER A 809 -15.39 38.35 18.86
CA SER A 809 -15.26 37.39 19.96
C SER A 809 -15.01 35.97 19.45
N PHE A 810 -14.48 35.08 20.29
CA PHE A 810 -14.26 33.66 19.99
C PHE A 810 -15.25 32.72 20.72
N ALA A 811 -15.82 33.19 21.83
CA ALA A 811 -16.62 32.44 22.80
C ALA A 811 -15.89 31.21 23.36
N PRO A 812 -14.72 31.36 24.01
CA PRO A 812 -13.87 30.23 24.39
C PRO A 812 -14.55 29.23 25.32
N ASN A 813 -15.42 29.69 26.22
CA ASN A 813 -16.09 28.87 27.24
C ASN A 813 -17.45 28.33 26.80
N ALA A 814 -17.93 28.68 25.60
CA ALA A 814 -19.16 28.12 25.07
C ALA A 814 -18.91 26.69 24.57
N ASN A 815 -19.86 25.79 24.78
CA ASN A 815 -19.80 24.46 24.19
C ASN A 815 -19.84 24.56 22.66
N ILE A 816 -19.06 23.71 21.99
CA ILE A 816 -19.01 23.67 20.53
C ILE A 816 -20.05 22.70 19.98
N THR A 817 -20.84 23.16 19.00
CA THR A 817 -21.80 22.30 18.31
C THR A 817 -21.10 21.38 17.30
N ARG A 818 -21.74 20.26 16.95
CA ARG A 818 -21.22 19.32 15.94
C ARG A 818 -20.97 19.97 14.58
N GLN A 819 -21.83 20.89 14.13
CA GLN A 819 -21.63 21.61 12.87
C GLN A 819 -20.47 22.62 12.89
N GLU A 820 -20.18 23.23 14.04
CA GLU A 820 -18.98 24.06 14.20
C GLU A 820 -17.71 23.22 14.22
N ALA A 821 -17.74 22.07 14.90
CA ALA A 821 -16.66 21.09 14.88
C ALA A 821 -16.38 20.60 13.44
N MET A 822 -17.42 20.26 12.67
CA MET A 822 -17.28 19.87 11.24
C MET A 822 -16.53 20.93 10.42
N ALA A 823 -16.88 22.21 10.60
CA ALA A 823 -16.23 23.30 9.87
C ALA A 823 -14.75 23.45 10.26
N MET A 824 -14.41 23.30 11.54
CA MET A 824 -13.01 23.31 11.98
C MET A 824 -12.24 22.08 11.48
N ILE A 825 -12.86 20.90 11.47
CA ILE A 825 -12.25 19.66 10.95
C ILE A 825 -12.01 19.74 9.45
N GLN A 826 -12.92 20.32 8.67
CA GLN A 826 -12.70 20.54 7.23
C GLN A 826 -11.49 21.45 6.97
N ARG A 827 -11.31 22.50 7.78
CA ARG A 827 -10.13 23.38 7.69
C ARG A 827 -8.86 22.65 8.11
N ALA A 828 -8.93 21.84 9.17
CA ALA A 828 -7.82 21.00 9.60
C ALA A 828 -7.44 19.96 8.54
N ALA A 829 -8.40 19.38 7.82
CA ALA A 829 -8.14 18.46 6.73
C ALA A 829 -7.33 19.10 5.60
N LYS A 830 -7.60 20.37 5.28
CA LYS A 830 -6.79 21.13 4.32
C LYS A 830 -5.35 21.31 4.80
N ILE A 831 -5.14 21.56 6.10
CA ILE A 831 -3.80 21.65 6.68
C ILE A 831 -3.10 20.29 6.69
N ALA A 832 -3.84 19.23 6.95
CA ALA A 832 -3.38 17.85 6.92
C ALA A 832 -3.19 17.31 5.49
N GLU A 833 -3.37 18.14 4.46
CA GLU A 833 -3.28 17.76 3.03
C GLU A 833 -4.21 16.59 2.68
N PHE A 834 -5.29 16.40 3.46
CA PHE A 834 -6.25 15.33 3.28
C PHE A 834 -7.36 15.75 2.33
N THR A 835 -7.33 15.19 1.12
CA THR A 835 -8.41 15.29 0.13
C THR A 835 -9.47 14.24 0.43
N GLY A 836 -10.42 14.59 1.28
CA GLY A 836 -11.60 13.76 1.55
C GLY A 836 -12.63 13.74 0.41
N THR A 837 -13.72 13.01 0.59
CA THR A 837 -14.83 12.93 -0.37
C THR A 837 -16.07 13.67 0.14
N THR A 838 -16.99 14.00 -0.77
CA THR A 838 -18.24 14.71 -0.44
C THR A 838 -19.39 13.72 -0.30
N GLY A 839 -20.02 13.68 0.87
CA GLY A 839 -21.12 12.75 1.19
C GLY A 839 -22.50 13.38 1.02
N LYS A 840 -23.51 12.54 0.73
CA LYS A 840 -24.92 12.97 0.61
C LYS A 840 -25.55 13.12 2.00
N LEU A 841 -25.97 14.35 2.36
CA LEU A 841 -26.68 14.60 3.63
C LEU A 841 -28.12 14.06 3.64
N SER A 842 -28.71 13.79 2.48
CA SER A 842 -30.09 13.29 2.37
C SER A 842 -30.32 11.95 3.07
N SER A 843 -29.25 11.23 3.40
CA SER A 843 -29.29 10.00 4.21
C SER A 843 -29.62 10.26 5.69
N PHE A 844 -29.63 11.52 6.14
CA PHE A 844 -29.97 11.91 7.51
C PHE A 844 -31.31 12.63 7.57
N THR A 845 -32.16 12.17 8.50
CA THR A 845 -33.53 12.69 8.69
C THR A 845 -33.59 14.12 9.23
N ASP A 846 -32.48 14.64 9.76
CA ASP A 846 -32.33 16.00 10.29
C ASP A 846 -31.35 16.85 9.45
N SER A 847 -31.10 16.47 8.20
CA SER A 847 -30.21 17.19 7.30
C SER A 847 -30.65 18.63 6.99
N ASP A 848 -31.95 18.91 7.12
CA ASP A 848 -32.55 20.25 7.03
C ASP A 848 -32.15 21.17 8.18
N LYS A 849 -31.70 20.61 9.32
CA LYS A 849 -31.19 21.37 10.47
C LYS A 849 -29.72 21.78 10.34
N VAL A 850 -29.02 21.33 9.30
CA VAL A 850 -27.64 21.78 9.02
C VAL A 850 -27.69 23.22 8.53
N SER A 851 -27.02 24.13 9.23
CA SER A 851 -26.97 25.52 8.83
C SER A 851 -26.33 25.67 7.44
N THR A 852 -26.81 26.61 6.63
CA THR A 852 -26.31 26.81 5.25
C THR A 852 -24.79 26.98 5.19
N TRP A 853 -24.20 27.70 6.15
CA TRP A 853 -22.75 27.91 6.23
C TRP A 853 -21.96 26.65 6.58
N ALA A 854 -22.60 25.67 7.24
CA ALA A 854 -21.98 24.42 7.67
C ALA A 854 -22.19 23.27 6.67
N LYS A 855 -23.02 23.46 5.64
CA LYS A 855 -23.44 22.39 4.72
C LYS A 855 -22.25 21.71 4.03
N SER A 856 -21.35 22.48 3.44
CA SER A 856 -20.14 21.94 2.79
C SER A 856 -19.26 21.17 3.77
N ALA A 857 -19.11 21.68 5.00
CA ALA A 857 -18.33 21.00 6.02
C ALA A 857 -18.99 19.69 6.47
N ALA A 858 -20.32 19.68 6.62
CA ALA A 858 -21.08 18.48 6.95
C ALA A 858 -20.97 17.42 5.85
N GLU A 859 -21.13 17.81 4.58
CA GLU A 859 -20.98 16.92 3.42
C GLU A 859 -19.57 16.31 3.37
N PHE A 860 -18.54 17.13 3.53
CA PHE A 860 -17.14 16.68 3.58
C PHE A 860 -16.90 15.68 4.72
N ASN A 861 -17.34 16.00 5.94
CA ASN A 861 -17.11 15.13 7.10
C ASN A 861 -17.85 13.80 6.99
N VAL A 862 -19.06 13.80 6.43
CA VAL A 862 -19.85 12.59 6.17
C VAL A 862 -19.21 11.75 5.08
N GLY A 863 -18.89 12.34 3.92
CA GLY A 863 -18.29 11.61 2.78
C GLY A 863 -16.96 10.98 3.16
N SER A 864 -16.13 11.74 3.86
CA SER A 864 -14.82 11.29 4.33
C SER A 864 -14.88 10.28 5.48
N GLY A 865 -16.06 10.01 6.05
CA GLY A 865 -16.25 9.12 7.20
C GLY A 865 -15.60 9.64 8.49
N LEU A 866 -15.37 10.95 8.61
CA LEU A 866 -14.78 11.57 9.80
C LEU A 866 -15.81 11.67 10.92
N ILE A 867 -16.98 12.25 10.60
CA ILE A 867 -18.14 12.29 11.49
C ILE A 867 -19.21 11.37 10.94
N VAL A 868 -19.69 10.46 11.80
CA VAL A 868 -20.77 9.53 11.50
C VAL A 868 -22.00 9.96 12.30
N GLY A 869 -23.18 9.84 11.70
CA GLY A 869 -24.45 10.09 12.39
C GLY A 869 -24.80 8.95 13.36
N SER A 870 -25.87 9.16 14.13
CA SER A 870 -26.41 8.18 15.08
C SER A 870 -27.92 8.09 14.89
N ASN A 871 -28.45 6.87 14.82
CA ASN A 871 -29.89 6.61 14.64
C ASN A 871 -30.50 7.37 13.45
N GLY A 872 -29.80 7.41 12.31
CA GLY A 872 -30.25 8.10 11.09
C GLY A 872 -30.26 9.65 11.19
N LYS A 873 -29.55 10.23 12.17
CA LYS A 873 -29.44 11.68 12.40
C LYS A 873 -28.00 12.13 12.49
N LEU A 874 -27.70 13.31 11.94
CA LEU A 874 -26.39 13.94 12.02
C LEU A 874 -26.21 14.68 13.36
N ARG A 875 -27.32 15.16 13.94
CA ARG A 875 -27.37 15.92 15.20
C ARG A 875 -26.53 17.20 15.13
N SER A 876 -26.59 17.91 14.01
CA SER A 876 -25.70 19.03 13.68
C SER A 876 -25.68 20.16 14.71
N GLY A 877 -26.80 20.41 15.38
CA GLY A 877 -26.95 21.45 16.40
C GLY A 877 -26.62 21.02 17.82
N ASP A 878 -26.37 19.73 18.07
CA ASP A 878 -26.03 19.23 19.41
C ASP A 878 -24.57 19.55 19.74
N ASP A 879 -24.26 19.70 21.03
CA ASP A 879 -22.87 19.82 21.51
C ASP A 879 -22.11 18.52 21.23
N ILE A 880 -20.87 18.65 20.75
CA ILE A 880 -19.96 17.50 20.62
C ILE A 880 -19.33 17.17 21.98
N ASN A 881 -19.21 15.88 22.30
CA ASN A 881 -18.57 15.44 23.54
C ASN A 881 -17.07 15.12 23.36
N ARG A 882 -16.39 14.87 24.48
CA ARG A 882 -14.95 14.56 24.55
C ARG A 882 -14.57 13.30 23.77
N ALA A 883 -15.37 12.24 23.88
CA ALA A 883 -15.11 10.97 23.18
C ALA A 883 -15.27 11.11 21.65
N GLU A 884 -16.33 11.78 21.21
CA GLU A 884 -16.56 12.10 19.78
C GLU A 884 -15.44 12.97 19.23
N THR A 885 -14.99 13.96 19.98
CA THR A 885 -13.87 14.83 19.58
C THR A 885 -12.58 14.04 19.38
N ALA A 886 -12.21 13.20 20.35
CA ALA A 886 -11.04 12.34 20.23
C ALA A 886 -11.14 11.44 18.98
N THR A 887 -12.33 10.87 18.74
CA THR A 887 -12.60 9.99 17.59
C THR A 887 -12.41 10.68 16.25
N VAL A 888 -13.02 11.86 16.08
CA VAL A 888 -13.02 12.58 14.79
C VAL A 888 -11.61 13.06 14.45
N ILE A 889 -10.87 13.57 15.44
CA ILE A 889 -9.49 14.02 15.23
C ILE A 889 -8.58 12.83 14.96
N LEU A 890 -8.71 11.72 15.69
CA LEU A 890 -7.93 10.50 15.43
C LEU A 890 -8.14 9.99 14.00
N ARG A 891 -9.41 9.92 13.56
CA ARG A 891 -9.75 9.51 12.18
C ARG A 891 -9.16 10.44 11.13
N LEU A 892 -9.18 11.75 11.36
CA LEU A 892 -8.56 12.71 10.45
C LEU A 892 -7.06 12.44 10.34
N LEU A 893 -6.36 12.30 11.46
CA LEU A 893 -4.91 12.08 11.46
C LEU A 893 -4.53 10.75 10.79
N GLN A 894 -5.34 9.69 10.98
CA GLN A 894 -5.12 8.39 10.34
C GLN A 894 -5.39 8.43 8.83
N LYS A 895 -6.53 9.01 8.42
CA LYS A 895 -6.90 9.12 7.00
C LYS A 895 -5.98 10.06 6.20
N ALA A 896 -5.37 11.03 6.88
CA ALA A 896 -4.34 11.90 6.31
C ALA A 896 -2.94 11.26 6.29
N GLU A 897 -2.79 10.02 6.76
CA GLU A 897 -1.50 9.33 6.93
C GLU A 897 -0.46 10.11 7.77
N LEU A 898 -0.96 10.99 8.63
CA LEU A 898 -0.13 11.74 9.59
C LEU A 898 0.25 10.85 10.78
N ILE A 899 -0.59 9.86 11.11
CA ILE A 899 -0.33 8.81 12.09
C ILE A 899 -0.78 7.43 11.57
N ASP A 900 -0.15 6.38 12.08
CA ASP A 900 -0.42 4.98 11.75
C ASP A 900 -1.70 4.44 12.43
N VAL A 901 -2.30 3.41 11.83
CA VAL A 901 -3.39 2.64 12.46
C VAL A 901 -2.77 1.54 13.30
N ARG A 902 -3.02 1.56 14.61
CA ARG A 902 -2.52 0.55 15.55
C ARG A 902 -3.63 -0.40 15.94
N SER A 903 -3.48 -1.67 15.62
CA SER A 903 -4.24 -2.72 16.30
C SER A 903 -3.59 -2.93 17.67
N LYS A 904 -4.35 -2.71 18.75
CA LYS A 904 -3.97 -3.34 20.01
C LYS A 904 -4.27 -4.82 19.86
N THR A 905 -3.21 -5.64 19.85
CA THR A 905 -3.28 -7.10 19.99
C THR A 905 -3.93 -7.49 21.29
#